data_AF-A0A4S9UE90-F1
#
_entry.id   AF-A0A4S9UE90-F1
#
_cell.length_a   1.000
_cell.length_b   1.000
_cell.length_c   1.000
_cell.angle_alpha   90.00
_cell.angle_beta   90.00
_cell.angle_gamma   90.00
#
_symmetry.space_group_name_H-M   'P 1'
#
loop_
_entity.id
_entity.type
_entity.pdbx_description
1 polymer ?
#
loop_
_entity_poly.entity_id
_entity_poly.type
_entity_poly.pdbx_seq_one_letter_code
_entity_poly.pdbx_strand_id
1 'polypeptide(L)'
;MAAAAAAANAPMAPSYEFFSYGSAEMREDKNRMWAVRSTLMRTKRPDKVLTSTYQSVLGHVARGGLLDPNDPPASPFDCTNPGAYSLGDECTICSQQFFPATNSVDDKQAHHLMATIVGSIKSDQAFLRAVLEKHADFIVSRWKKKSREKRLNFLVEKTTLFGKKWAAVHLLDRVGTEDRKYPGKHNIPKVSTRRLDDGRLAIGVQFHSRESLAAAELRHETLTSHRDSWILPYLDAEMLSEDPTLLLSLLHYRAANEPEKWLMFDNDNIVLAEHFSVIPSIFNPHCVVMQGPDYGTLVKWNAEQAHRWEIVGFTKALHLLTAQETMMNLLSNCVKGLLAEADTPPTLEIHPKWNGMIASNFSRFKTNFPWSTDFVKPFSEPPVFDARQVSELIESRHHEVLDELELLQTDPQYVQALCKEVCACLFFESWRLVDIMPWIIDYIFHSTMYRKTWWHQLTAETKQMMRYLDILEQTPSKQAKQDFDQAVFLVQDLCIETFAVFEPQVEAGLLIQKGFERNFEFTGSAKVKHTNRKFTQKDWFPDDLLYWSMSTLGNDAERPFTMDPSFNFAIVDHLCRTDPKEADRISQTMLDRMSDMTVLSETISSIRSDGTRNRSVDLKVAKVFLAQSHDTTPEDWVKKINAQHGSALGDSLGPDLLHLYQETPWPRGKKNLQWLKDATAARASLTKVWDRSGELWAKRLTETGISQKLIDDDLELLHATTNSRYQEELQQEEQLVLDLISKSVQVSCEDKAEAQTVWGKENDSRASLPTRFRTKVPFVSDPVTSADMPKVSPAPDNTIASTFDLPHVRLVKHYNLVVFQHMFPLGGAESQRSFSWQHFLGAMVDAGFSILQSQGSAITLKLNDYSGTGVKTIVLHRPHPSPTVNPVMLRRIAKRMEKWFGWHREMFVEKSKFED
;
A
#
# COMPACT_ATOMS: atom_id res chain seq x y z
N MET A 1 35.49 -42.83 -0.42
CA MET A 1 35.81 -41.86 0.65
C MET A 1 36.45 -40.57 0.10
N ALA A 2 35.99 -40.06 -1.06
CA ALA A 2 36.39 -38.75 -1.59
C ALA A 2 35.34 -38.21 -2.58
N ALA A 3 34.07 -38.12 -2.16
CA ALA A 3 32.98 -37.57 -2.96
C ALA A 3 31.86 -36.99 -2.08
N ALA A 4 32.22 -36.19 -1.07
CA ALA A 4 31.28 -35.58 -0.12
C ALA A 4 31.58 -34.10 0.19
N ALA A 5 32.20 -33.36 -0.74
CA ALA A 5 32.67 -32.00 -0.46
C ALA A 5 32.25 -30.94 -1.51
N ALA A 6 31.16 -31.12 -2.26
CA ALA A 6 30.74 -30.17 -3.29
C ALA A 6 29.23 -29.84 -3.29
N ALA A 7 28.59 -29.86 -2.13
CA ALA A 7 27.17 -29.47 -1.96
C ALA A 7 26.96 -28.48 -0.80
N ALA A 8 27.93 -27.61 -0.54
CA ALA A 8 27.79 -26.50 0.40
C ALA A 8 27.92 -25.19 -0.39
N ASN A 9 26.78 -24.64 -0.83
CA ASN A 9 26.53 -23.22 -1.18
C ASN A 9 25.19 -23.07 -1.94
N ALA A 10 24.10 -23.59 -1.36
CA ALA A 10 22.75 -23.09 -1.63
C ALA A 10 22.28 -22.42 -0.34
N PRO A 11 21.69 -21.21 -0.38
CA PRO A 11 21.14 -20.58 0.82
C PRO A 11 20.03 -21.49 1.36
N MET A 12 20.28 -22.16 2.49
CA MET A 12 19.24 -22.90 3.20
C MET A 12 18.22 -21.88 3.70
N ALA A 13 16.97 -22.02 3.26
CA ALA A 13 15.85 -21.25 3.76
C ALA A 13 15.67 -21.51 5.27
N PRO A 14 15.39 -20.47 6.08
CA PRO A 14 15.37 -20.61 7.54
C PRO A 14 14.19 -21.45 8.03
N SER A 15 14.45 -22.30 9.02
CA SER A 15 13.43 -22.90 9.87
C SER A 15 12.81 -21.84 10.79
N TYR A 16 11.49 -21.87 10.91
CA TYR A 16 10.67 -21.01 11.77
C TYR A 16 10.08 -21.89 12.88
N GLU A 17 10.87 -22.16 13.91
CA GLU A 17 10.38 -22.78 15.13
C GLU A 17 9.80 -21.70 16.05
N PHE A 18 8.49 -21.83 16.33
CA PHE A 18 7.67 -21.02 17.23
C PHE A 18 7.38 -19.57 16.82
N PHE A 19 6.24 -19.06 17.30
CA PHE A 19 6.06 -17.63 17.62
C PHE A 19 7.19 -17.22 18.59
N SER A 20 8.39 -17.03 18.06
CA SER A 20 9.59 -16.70 18.80
C SER A 20 9.63 -15.18 18.95
N TYR A 21 8.97 -14.70 20.00
CA TYR A 21 9.31 -13.43 20.62
C TYR A 21 10.84 -13.41 20.86
N GLY A 22 11.51 -12.44 20.26
CA GLY A 22 12.90 -12.59 19.79
C GLY A 22 13.93 -13.09 20.81
N SER A 23 14.84 -13.94 20.33
CA SER A 23 16.12 -14.21 20.99
C SER A 23 17.29 -13.72 20.13
N ALA A 24 18.40 -13.36 20.79
CA ALA A 24 19.56 -12.73 20.18
C ALA A 24 20.35 -13.64 19.21
N GLU A 25 20.11 -14.96 19.22
CA GLU A 25 20.85 -15.95 18.45
C GLU A 25 20.36 -16.10 17.00
N MET A 26 19.20 -15.53 16.65
CA MET A 26 18.63 -15.56 15.30
C MET A 26 19.23 -14.53 14.32
N ARG A 27 20.25 -13.75 14.75
CA ARG A 27 20.72 -12.51 14.10
C ARG A 27 21.67 -12.64 12.91
N GLU A 28 22.19 -13.83 12.60
CA GLU A 28 23.32 -13.92 11.64
C GLU A 28 22.96 -14.22 10.18
N ASP A 29 21.77 -14.77 9.86
CA ASP A 29 21.29 -14.95 8.47
C ASP A 29 19.90 -14.30 8.18
N LYS A 30 19.21 -13.76 9.21
CA LYS A 30 17.82 -13.21 9.16
C LYS A 30 17.76 -11.66 9.20
N ASN A 31 18.71 -10.97 8.57
CA ASN A 31 18.92 -9.53 8.77
C ASN A 31 17.80 -8.63 8.18
N ARG A 32 17.25 -8.96 7.01
CA ARG A 32 16.34 -8.06 6.27
C ARG A 32 14.91 -7.99 6.83
N MET A 33 14.24 -9.12 7.04
CA MET A 33 12.87 -9.15 7.57
C MET A 33 12.79 -8.48 8.94
N TRP A 34 13.77 -8.74 9.82
CA TRP A 34 13.82 -8.10 11.13
C TRP A 34 14.09 -6.59 11.03
N ALA A 35 14.93 -6.16 10.08
CA ALA A 35 15.12 -4.73 9.82
C ALA A 35 13.80 -4.06 9.40
N VAL A 36 13.03 -4.67 8.49
CA VAL A 36 11.70 -4.18 8.08
C VAL A 36 10.73 -4.11 9.27
N ARG A 37 10.65 -5.18 10.07
CA ARG A 37 9.83 -5.19 11.30
C ARG A 37 10.27 -4.10 12.26
N SER A 38 11.57 -3.91 12.49
CA SER A 38 12.10 -2.90 13.41
C SER A 38 11.73 -1.48 12.95
N THR A 39 11.85 -1.20 11.64
CA THR A 39 11.42 0.08 11.05
C THR A 39 9.93 0.30 11.30
N LEU A 40 9.10 -0.71 11.01
CA LEU A 40 7.67 -0.63 11.24
C LEU A 40 7.36 -0.47 12.73
N MET A 41 7.90 -1.29 13.63
CA MET A 41 7.62 -1.19 15.07
C MET A 41 8.08 0.11 15.72
N ARG A 42 8.95 0.90 15.05
CA ARG A 42 9.50 2.17 15.54
C ARG A 42 10.24 2.02 16.87
N THR A 43 10.88 0.87 17.07
CA THR A 43 11.62 0.58 18.29
C THR A 43 12.84 1.51 18.40
N LYS A 44 12.89 2.33 19.47
CA LYS A 44 14.05 3.16 19.78
C LYS A 44 15.24 2.32 20.23
N ARG A 45 16.44 2.91 20.24
CA ARG A 45 17.64 2.28 20.81
C ARG A 45 17.36 1.87 22.27
N PRO A 46 17.83 0.70 22.71
CA PRO A 46 17.59 0.22 24.08
C PRO A 46 18.33 1.03 25.15
N ASP A 47 19.36 1.79 24.77
CA ASP A 47 20.17 2.57 25.71
C ASP A 47 19.35 3.71 26.34
N LYS A 48 19.41 3.84 27.68
CA LYS A 48 18.73 4.95 28.38
C LYS A 48 19.43 6.29 28.20
N VAL A 49 20.75 6.26 28.13
CA VAL A 49 21.59 7.44 27.96
C VAL A 49 22.30 7.35 26.62
N LEU A 50 22.09 8.35 25.78
CA LEU A 50 22.76 8.44 24.49
C LEU A 50 24.23 8.79 24.69
N THR A 51 25.11 7.84 24.38
CA THR A 51 26.57 7.91 24.56
C THR A 51 27.37 8.50 23.40
N SER A 52 26.81 8.66 22.20
CA SER A 52 27.65 8.76 20.99
C SER A 52 27.29 9.83 19.95
N THR A 53 28.38 10.39 19.41
CA THR A 53 28.65 11.07 18.12
C THR A 53 27.92 12.34 17.68
N TYR A 54 26.64 12.55 17.97
CA TYR A 54 25.91 13.75 17.51
C TYR A 54 25.69 14.82 18.60
N GLN A 55 26.07 14.54 19.85
CA GLN A 55 25.98 15.48 20.98
C GLN A 55 26.69 16.82 20.73
N SER A 56 27.74 16.85 19.90
CA SER A 56 28.46 18.09 19.61
C SER A 56 27.65 19.07 18.74
N VAL A 57 26.52 18.63 18.17
CA VAL A 57 25.77 19.42 17.18
C VAL A 57 24.97 20.55 17.81
N LEU A 58 24.54 20.38 19.05
CA LEU A 58 23.73 21.36 19.79
C LEU A 58 24.44 21.87 21.05
N GLY A 59 25.78 21.89 21.05
CA GLY A 59 26.63 22.29 22.19
C GLY A 59 26.32 23.64 22.86
N HIS A 60 25.40 24.43 22.29
CA HIS A 60 24.91 25.70 22.83
C HIS A 60 23.53 25.65 23.51
N VAL A 61 22.81 24.52 23.51
CA VAL A 61 21.39 24.47 23.93
C VAL A 61 21.16 23.72 25.26
N ALA A 62 22.18 23.11 25.85
CA ALA A 62 22.01 22.28 27.05
C ALA A 62 21.62 23.11 28.30
N ARG A 63 20.32 23.33 28.49
CA ARG A 63 19.73 23.59 29.81
C ARG A 63 19.69 22.24 30.52
N GLY A 64 20.52 22.02 31.53
CA GLY A 64 20.49 20.82 32.37
C GLY A 64 21.84 20.12 32.57
N GLY A 65 21.90 19.19 33.52
CA GLY A 65 23.08 18.37 33.80
C GLY A 65 23.24 17.26 32.76
N LEU A 66 24.48 16.94 32.35
CA LEU A 66 24.77 15.82 31.47
C LEU A 66 24.56 14.49 32.21
N LEU A 67 23.90 13.52 31.59
CA LEU A 67 23.69 12.20 32.16
C LEU A 67 24.93 11.31 31.98
N ASP A 68 25.30 10.53 33.00
CA ASP A 68 26.36 9.53 32.91
C ASP A 68 25.78 8.22 32.35
N PRO A 69 26.30 7.72 31.23
CA PRO A 69 25.90 6.42 30.69
C PRO A 69 26.13 5.24 31.62
N ASN A 70 27.10 5.33 32.53
CA ASN A 70 27.40 4.29 33.52
C ASN A 70 26.49 4.38 34.76
N ASP A 71 25.77 5.50 34.92
CA ASP A 71 24.80 5.74 35.98
C ASP A 71 23.51 6.35 35.39
N PRO A 72 22.77 5.57 34.57
CA PRO A 72 21.60 6.08 33.88
C PRO A 72 20.46 6.37 34.87
N PRO A 73 19.58 7.35 34.58
CA PRO A 73 18.43 7.64 35.43
C PRO A 73 17.56 6.40 35.69
N ALA A 74 17.07 6.30 36.93
CA ALA A 74 16.04 5.34 37.27
C ALA A 74 14.78 5.57 36.44
N SER A 75 14.10 4.48 36.07
CA SER A 75 12.84 4.56 35.33
C SER A 75 11.76 5.21 36.20
N PRO A 76 11.10 6.28 35.73
CA PRO A 76 10.01 6.94 36.47
C PRO A 76 8.71 6.11 36.55
N PHE A 77 8.74 4.90 36.02
CA PHE A 77 7.61 4.00 35.84
C PHE A 77 7.94 2.63 36.41
N ASP A 78 6.95 1.98 37.00
CA ASP A 78 7.06 0.66 37.64
C ASP A 78 6.09 -0.38 37.04
N CYS A 79 5.44 -0.05 35.91
CA CYS A 79 4.48 -0.96 35.29
C CYS A 79 5.16 -2.21 34.73
N THR A 80 4.62 -3.38 35.11
CA THR A 80 5.07 -4.70 34.63
C THR A 80 4.49 -4.96 33.25
N ASN A 81 5.04 -4.33 32.22
CA ASN A 81 4.67 -4.60 30.84
C ASN A 81 5.89 -4.57 29.91
N PRO A 82 6.83 -5.53 30.04
CA PRO A 82 7.96 -5.65 29.11
C PRO A 82 7.47 -5.55 27.65
N GLY A 83 6.28 -6.07 27.35
CA GLY A 83 5.74 -6.10 26.00
C GLY A 83 6.42 -7.18 25.16
N ALA A 84 5.85 -7.51 24.01
CA ALA A 84 6.29 -8.62 23.16
C ALA A 84 7.75 -8.53 22.70
N TYR A 85 8.34 -7.33 22.73
CA TYR A 85 9.58 -6.98 22.04
C TYR A 85 10.61 -6.29 22.93
N SER A 86 10.47 -6.34 24.26
CA SER A 86 11.47 -5.75 25.15
C SER A 86 12.78 -6.51 25.12
N LEU A 87 13.88 -5.75 25.11
CA LEU A 87 15.22 -6.27 25.36
C LEU A 87 15.58 -6.31 26.85
N GLY A 88 14.62 -6.03 27.76
CA GLY A 88 14.80 -6.02 29.22
C GLY A 88 13.47 -6.07 29.97
N ASP A 89 13.50 -5.90 31.29
CA ASP A 89 12.31 -6.02 32.16
C ASP A 89 11.42 -4.77 32.18
N GLU A 90 11.78 -3.74 31.41
CA GLU A 90 11.11 -2.43 31.43
C GLU A 90 9.95 -2.33 30.44
N CYS A 91 8.96 -1.51 30.80
CA CYS A 91 7.83 -1.28 29.93
C CYS A 91 8.22 -0.66 28.58
N THR A 92 7.98 -1.37 27.47
CA THR A 92 8.33 -0.92 26.10
C THR A 92 7.64 0.39 25.71
N ILE A 93 6.46 0.67 26.25
CA ILE A 93 5.72 1.91 25.97
C ILE A 93 6.35 3.07 26.75
N CYS A 94 6.46 2.93 28.08
CA CYS A 94 6.95 4.01 28.92
C CYS A 94 8.43 4.29 28.69
N SER A 95 9.25 3.24 28.47
CA SER A 95 10.68 3.40 28.22
C SER A 95 10.94 4.30 27.01
N GLN A 96 10.22 4.09 25.90
CA GLN A 96 10.35 4.93 24.69
C GLN A 96 9.88 6.38 24.87
N GLN A 97 9.10 6.68 25.92
CA GLN A 97 8.65 8.03 26.24
C GLN A 97 9.68 8.85 27.03
N PHE A 98 10.53 8.18 27.81
CA PHE A 98 11.56 8.83 28.64
C PHE A 98 12.97 8.68 28.08
N PHE A 99 13.20 7.66 27.25
CA PHE A 99 14.52 7.27 26.81
C PHE A 99 14.61 7.07 25.29
N PRO A 100 15.81 7.27 24.70
CA PRO A 100 17.02 7.75 25.35
C PRO A 100 16.99 9.24 25.72
N ALA A 101 17.83 9.65 26.68
CA ALA A 101 18.08 11.05 27.02
C ALA A 101 19.59 11.38 27.12
N THR A 102 19.95 12.64 26.97
CA THR A 102 21.34 13.15 27.08
C THR A 102 21.55 14.05 28.29
N ASN A 103 20.54 14.85 28.63
CA ASN A 103 20.60 15.83 29.72
C ASN A 103 19.41 15.65 30.65
N SER A 104 19.52 16.07 31.91
CA SER A 104 18.39 16.13 32.84
C SER A 104 18.12 17.56 33.30
N VAL A 105 16.85 17.90 33.49
CA VAL A 105 16.40 19.19 34.02
C VAL A 105 15.55 19.02 35.29
N ASP A 106 15.61 20.02 36.15
CA ASP A 106 14.73 20.08 37.33
C ASP A 106 13.28 20.44 36.97
N ASP A 107 12.38 20.28 37.93
CA ASP A 107 10.94 20.49 37.71
C ASP A 107 10.61 21.94 37.33
N LYS A 108 11.35 22.94 37.82
CA LYS A 108 11.10 24.35 37.47
C LYS A 108 11.49 24.63 36.02
N GLN A 109 12.63 24.09 35.60
CA GLN A 109 13.10 24.14 34.22
C GLN A 109 12.14 23.41 33.28
N ALA A 110 11.69 22.21 33.66
CA ALA A 110 10.71 21.42 32.92
C ALA A 110 9.39 22.19 32.71
N HIS A 111 8.82 22.73 33.79
CA HIS A 111 7.60 23.55 33.72
C HIS A 111 7.79 24.77 32.80
N HIS A 112 8.91 25.48 32.93
CA HIS A 112 9.17 26.66 32.11
C HIS A 112 9.29 26.32 30.61
N LEU A 113 9.97 25.22 30.28
CA LEU A 113 10.10 24.74 28.90
C LEU A 113 8.73 24.39 28.31
N MET A 114 7.91 23.59 29.00
CA MET A 114 6.59 23.21 28.52
C MET A 114 5.67 24.42 28.37
N ALA A 115 5.64 25.31 29.36
CA ALA A 115 4.82 26.52 29.32
C ALA A 115 5.19 27.45 28.17
N THR A 116 6.48 27.56 27.84
CA THR A 116 6.95 28.39 26.72
C THR A 116 6.51 27.80 25.37
N ILE A 117 6.77 26.51 25.14
CA ILE A 117 6.43 25.85 23.87
C ILE A 117 4.92 25.85 23.66
N VAL A 118 4.15 25.46 24.69
CA VAL A 118 2.67 25.42 24.63
C VAL A 118 2.09 26.82 24.46
N GLY A 119 2.70 27.82 25.11
CA GLY A 119 2.35 29.23 24.91
C GLY A 119 2.53 29.67 23.46
N SER A 120 3.64 29.30 22.82
CA SER A 120 3.89 29.59 21.40
C SER A 120 2.86 28.91 20.50
N ILE A 121 2.62 27.61 20.69
CA ILE A 121 1.62 26.84 19.93
C ILE A 121 0.26 27.52 19.98
N LYS A 122 -0.24 27.81 21.19
CA LYS A 122 -1.57 28.43 21.39
C LYS A 122 -1.62 29.84 20.79
N SER A 123 -0.54 30.62 20.93
CA SER A 123 -0.48 31.98 20.39
C SER A 123 -0.50 31.98 18.86
N ASP A 124 0.30 31.13 18.22
CA ASP A 124 0.33 31.02 16.75
C ASP A 124 -0.97 30.45 16.20
N GLN A 125 -1.54 29.41 16.83
CA GLN A 125 -2.83 28.87 16.40
C GLN A 125 -3.95 29.89 16.51
N ALA A 126 -4.01 30.67 17.60
CA ALA A 126 -4.97 31.76 17.76
C ALA A 126 -4.76 32.86 16.70
N PHE A 127 -3.51 33.21 16.40
CA PHE A 127 -3.17 34.14 15.32
C PHE A 127 -3.66 33.62 13.95
N LEU A 128 -3.37 32.36 13.62
CA LEU A 128 -3.78 31.74 12.35
C LEU A 128 -5.31 31.72 12.22
N ARG A 129 -6.04 31.32 13.26
CA ARG A 129 -7.51 31.34 13.29
C ARG A 129 -8.07 32.75 13.05
N ALA A 130 -7.57 33.74 13.80
CA ALA A 130 -8.01 35.13 13.67
C ALA A 130 -7.70 35.73 12.29
N VAL A 131 -6.56 35.36 11.70
CA VAL A 131 -6.19 35.82 10.36
C VAL A 131 -7.05 35.16 9.29
N LEU A 132 -7.32 33.86 9.38
CA LEU A 132 -8.18 33.16 8.42
C LEU A 132 -9.61 33.71 8.47
N GLU A 133 -10.12 34.03 9.66
CA GLU A 133 -11.43 34.67 9.83
C GLU A 133 -11.54 36.02 9.11
N LYS A 134 -10.45 36.78 9.01
CA LYS A 134 -10.46 38.15 8.46
C LYS A 134 -9.93 38.28 7.04
N HIS A 135 -8.98 37.43 6.65
CA HIS A 135 -8.13 37.65 5.48
C HIS A 135 -7.94 36.41 4.59
N ALA A 136 -8.68 35.31 4.79
CA ALA A 136 -8.44 34.06 4.05
C ALA A 136 -8.48 34.23 2.52
N ASP A 137 -9.46 34.96 1.98
CA ASP A 137 -9.57 35.18 0.53
C ASP A 137 -8.39 35.99 -0.04
N PHE A 138 -7.81 36.89 0.76
CA PHE A 138 -6.59 37.62 0.41
C PHE A 138 -5.39 36.68 0.36
N ILE A 139 -5.20 35.84 1.37
CA ILE A 139 -4.14 34.82 1.45
C ILE A 139 -4.19 33.90 0.23
N VAL A 140 -5.37 33.34 -0.07
CA VAL A 140 -5.60 32.48 -1.25
C VAL A 140 -5.19 33.20 -2.52
N SER A 141 -5.60 34.46 -2.66
CA SER A 141 -5.35 35.25 -3.87
C SER A 141 -3.86 35.58 -4.04
N ARG A 142 -3.15 35.98 -2.97
CA ARG A 142 -1.70 36.26 -3.03
C ARG A 142 -0.92 35.00 -3.35
N TRP A 143 -1.23 33.89 -2.66
CA TRP A 143 -0.50 32.65 -2.83
C TRP A 143 -0.71 32.01 -4.21
N LYS A 144 -1.96 31.89 -4.67
CA LYS A 144 -2.26 31.28 -5.98
C LYS A 144 -1.77 32.13 -7.16
N LYS A 145 -1.61 33.44 -7.00
CA LYS A 145 -1.06 34.34 -8.04
C LYS A 145 0.45 34.20 -8.23
N LYS A 146 1.19 33.68 -7.24
CA LYS A 146 2.64 33.44 -7.36
C LYS A 146 2.89 32.27 -8.32
N SER A 147 3.86 32.43 -9.22
CA SER A 147 4.41 31.31 -10.01
C SER A 147 5.07 30.28 -9.08
N ARG A 148 5.29 29.05 -9.57
CA ARG A 148 6.02 28.00 -8.83
C ARG A 148 7.36 28.51 -8.28
N GLU A 149 8.18 29.17 -9.11
CA GLU A 149 9.46 29.75 -8.70
C GLU A 149 9.32 30.80 -7.59
N LYS A 150 8.34 31.71 -7.71
CA LYS A 150 8.06 32.71 -6.66
C LYS A 150 7.56 32.07 -5.37
N ARG A 151 6.82 30.96 -5.43
CA ARG A 151 6.39 30.18 -4.26
C ARG A 151 7.57 29.49 -3.61
N LEU A 152 8.46 28.87 -4.39
CA LEU A 152 9.68 28.24 -3.90
C LEU A 152 10.58 29.23 -3.16
N ASN A 153 10.89 30.37 -3.80
CA ASN A 153 11.72 31.41 -3.19
C ASN A 153 11.07 31.97 -1.91
N PHE A 154 9.75 32.16 -1.92
CA PHE A 154 9.01 32.60 -0.74
C PHE A 154 9.12 31.59 0.42
N LEU A 155 8.98 30.29 0.14
CA LEU A 155 9.09 29.24 1.16
C LEU A 155 10.51 29.18 1.72
N VAL A 156 11.53 29.19 0.87
CA VAL A 156 12.94 29.19 1.30
C VAL A 156 13.30 30.44 2.11
N GLU A 157 12.69 31.59 1.82
CA GLU A 157 12.91 32.83 2.57
C GLU A 157 12.20 32.85 3.93
N LYS A 158 10.97 32.31 4.01
CA LYS A 158 10.11 32.40 5.20
C LYS A 158 10.17 31.19 6.13
N THR A 159 10.85 30.13 5.72
CA THR A 159 10.93 28.86 6.46
C THR A 159 12.36 28.32 6.40
N THR A 160 12.62 27.26 7.16
CA THR A 160 13.83 26.44 7.04
C THR A 160 13.52 25.12 6.34
N LEU A 161 12.57 25.10 5.41
CA LEU A 161 12.32 23.91 4.60
C LEU A 161 13.48 23.64 3.64
N PHE A 162 13.76 22.36 3.41
CA PHE A 162 14.70 21.93 2.40
C PHE A 162 14.20 22.29 0.99
N GLY A 163 15.11 22.77 0.15
CA GLY A 163 14.76 23.33 -1.16
C GLY A 163 14.36 22.32 -2.25
N LYS A 164 14.51 21.01 -2.01
CA LYS A 164 14.20 19.96 -2.99
C LYS A 164 13.19 18.98 -2.45
N LYS A 165 12.44 18.36 -3.37
CA LYS A 165 11.50 17.29 -3.04
C LYS A 165 12.20 16.11 -2.39
N TRP A 166 11.52 15.44 -1.47
CA TRP A 166 12.02 14.26 -0.75
C TRP A 166 13.15 14.63 0.23
N ALA A 167 12.93 15.74 0.95
CA ALA A 167 13.89 16.30 1.89
C ALA A 167 14.52 15.27 2.83
N ALA A 168 13.71 14.38 3.41
CA ALA A 168 14.18 13.34 4.32
C ALA A 168 15.36 12.53 3.76
N VAL A 169 15.29 12.08 2.50
CA VAL A 169 16.35 11.25 1.90
C VAL A 169 17.58 12.09 1.55
N HIS A 170 17.37 13.30 1.05
CA HIS A 170 18.48 14.22 0.78
C HIS A 170 19.22 14.62 2.07
N LEU A 171 18.49 14.81 3.17
CA LEU A 171 19.07 15.09 4.48
C LEU A 171 19.82 13.87 5.01
N LEU A 172 19.25 12.67 4.90
CA LEU A 172 19.90 11.41 5.28
C LEU A 172 21.20 11.17 4.48
N ASP A 173 21.22 11.41 3.17
CA ASP A 173 22.43 11.25 2.35
C ASP A 173 23.50 12.31 2.67
N ARG A 174 23.09 13.56 2.96
CA ARG A 174 24.02 14.61 3.41
C ARG A 174 24.62 14.31 4.78
N VAL A 175 23.86 13.67 5.66
CA VAL A 175 24.40 13.20 6.94
C VAL A 175 25.32 11.98 6.73
N GLY A 176 24.92 11.04 5.88
CA GLY A 176 25.68 9.82 5.58
C GLY A 176 25.81 8.86 6.77
N THR A 177 26.44 7.71 6.56
CA THR A 177 26.82 6.76 7.62
C THR A 177 28.21 7.11 8.19
N GLU A 178 28.43 6.87 9.49
CA GLU A 178 29.75 7.11 10.12
C GLU A 178 30.88 6.32 9.45
N ASP A 179 30.56 5.12 8.95
CA ASP A 179 31.48 4.16 8.34
C ASP A 179 31.39 4.10 6.81
N ARG A 180 30.96 5.16 6.12
CA ARG A 180 31.02 5.23 4.65
C ARG A 180 32.50 5.15 4.24
N LYS A 181 33.03 3.93 4.04
CA LYS A 181 34.32 3.67 3.41
C LYS A 181 34.19 4.16 1.97
N TYR A 182 34.41 5.46 1.76
CA TYR A 182 34.69 5.96 0.43
C TYR A 182 35.89 5.16 -0.09
N PRO A 183 35.79 4.47 -1.24
CA PRO A 183 36.91 3.71 -1.78
C PRO A 183 38.11 4.59 -2.25
N GLY A 184 38.10 5.90 -1.96
CA GLY A 184 39.19 6.85 -2.23
C GLY A 184 40.01 7.19 -0.97
N LYS A 185 41.34 7.14 -1.10
CA LYS A 185 42.35 7.13 -0.02
C LYS A 185 42.66 8.51 0.59
N HIS A 186 42.70 8.62 1.92
CA HIS A 186 43.89 8.87 2.77
C HIS A 186 43.50 9.39 4.16
N ASN A 187 43.88 8.64 5.22
CA ASN A 187 43.62 9.00 6.62
C ASN A 187 44.66 9.99 7.18
N ILE A 188 44.21 11.15 7.64
CA ILE A 188 44.91 12.07 8.54
C ILE A 188 44.81 11.50 9.98
N PRO A 189 45.94 11.28 10.67
CA PRO A 189 45.93 10.84 12.05
C PRO A 189 45.69 12.02 13.01
N LYS A 190 44.70 11.90 13.90
CA LYS A 190 44.58 12.75 15.09
C LYS A 190 45.22 12.02 16.26
N VAL A 191 46.22 12.66 16.87
CA VAL A 191 46.97 12.11 18.02
C VAL A 191 46.48 12.79 19.28
N SER A 192 45.83 12.05 20.17
CA SER A 192 45.56 12.51 21.54
C SER A 192 46.60 11.90 22.49
N THR A 193 47.06 12.67 23.47
CA THR A 193 47.95 12.18 24.51
C THR A 193 47.30 12.39 25.88
N ARG A 194 47.21 11.32 26.67
CA ARG A 194 46.75 11.36 28.06
C ARG A 194 47.82 10.74 28.95
N ARG A 195 48.15 11.38 30.07
CA ARG A 195 48.98 10.75 31.12
C ARG A 195 48.13 9.77 31.91
N LEU A 196 48.64 8.55 32.05
CA LEU A 196 48.12 7.52 32.92
C LEU A 196 48.59 7.77 34.35
N ASP A 197 47.89 7.18 35.32
CA ASP A 197 48.13 7.39 36.74
C ASP A 197 49.52 6.89 37.21
N ASP A 198 50.15 5.99 36.43
CA ASP A 198 51.52 5.53 36.63
C ASP A 198 52.59 6.39 35.95
N GLY A 199 52.20 7.54 35.40
CA GLY A 199 53.10 8.51 34.75
C GLY A 199 53.42 8.22 33.28
N ARG A 200 52.95 7.11 32.70
CA ARG A 200 53.13 6.80 31.28
C ARG A 200 52.20 7.64 30.40
N LEU A 201 52.64 7.99 29.18
CA LEU A 201 51.79 8.65 28.18
C LEU A 201 51.05 7.60 27.35
N ALA A 202 49.72 7.59 27.40
CA ALA A 202 48.88 6.87 26.44
C ALA A 202 48.67 7.76 25.20
N ILE A 203 49.02 7.24 24.02
CA ILE A 203 48.86 7.92 22.74
C ILE A 203 47.71 7.24 21.99
N GLY A 204 46.58 7.94 21.84
CA GLY A 204 45.46 7.50 21.00
C GLY A 204 45.63 8.03 19.59
N VAL A 205 45.67 7.15 18.59
CA VAL A 205 45.72 7.53 17.17
C VAL A 205 44.40 7.15 16.52
N GLN A 206 43.62 8.16 16.10
CA GLN A 206 42.43 7.97 15.27
C GLN A 206 42.72 8.35 13.82
N PHE A 207 42.23 7.55 12.88
CA PHE A 207 42.46 7.70 11.44
C PHE A 207 41.20 8.25 10.76
N HIS A 208 41.26 9.47 10.19
CA HIS A 208 40.13 10.09 9.47
C HIS A 208 40.57 10.56 8.10
N SER A 209 39.79 10.35 7.03
CA SER A 209 40.12 11.01 5.76
C SER A 209 39.81 12.51 5.77
N ARG A 210 40.43 13.31 4.89
CA ARG A 210 40.11 14.74 4.73
C ARG A 210 38.64 14.92 4.31
N GLU A 211 38.12 13.96 3.55
CA GLU A 211 36.69 13.85 3.19
C GLU A 211 35.82 13.52 4.42
N SER A 212 36.30 12.75 5.38
CA SER A 212 35.58 12.39 6.62
C SER A 212 35.42 13.59 7.58
N LEU A 213 36.42 14.48 7.66
CA LEU A 213 36.34 15.72 8.43
C LEU A 213 35.44 16.77 7.74
N ALA A 214 35.58 16.93 6.41
CA ALA A 214 34.65 17.75 5.63
C ALA A 214 33.21 17.22 5.74
N ALA A 215 33.03 15.89 5.78
CA ALA A 215 31.75 15.26 6.03
C ALA A 215 31.25 15.47 7.47
N ALA A 216 32.12 15.61 8.48
CA ALA A 216 31.71 15.89 9.85
C ALA A 216 31.21 17.33 10.05
N GLU A 217 31.91 18.31 9.47
CA GLU A 217 31.47 19.71 9.45
C GLU A 217 30.19 19.86 8.60
N LEU A 218 30.12 19.24 7.43
CA LEU A 218 28.93 19.20 6.59
C LEU A 218 27.75 18.50 7.28
N ARG A 219 28.00 17.41 8.05
CA ARG A 219 27.01 16.76 8.90
C ARG A 219 26.45 17.72 9.94
N HIS A 220 27.34 18.41 10.65
CA HIS A 220 26.96 19.39 11.67
C HIS A 220 26.15 20.55 11.08
N GLU A 221 26.60 21.12 9.97
CA GLU A 221 25.87 22.15 9.22
C GLU A 221 24.51 21.62 8.74
N THR A 222 24.45 20.37 8.24
CA THR A 222 23.20 19.76 7.77
C THR A 222 22.19 19.54 8.90
N LEU A 223 22.65 19.13 10.08
CA LEU A 223 21.79 18.91 11.26
C LEU A 223 21.34 20.22 11.93
N THR A 224 22.12 21.30 11.80
CA THR A 224 21.77 22.63 12.33
C THR A 224 20.96 23.47 11.33
N SER A 225 21.03 23.14 10.05
CA SER A 225 20.21 23.74 8.99
C SER A 225 18.93 22.94 8.73
N HIS A 226 18.03 23.52 7.95
CA HIS A 226 16.80 22.87 7.48
C HIS A 226 15.90 22.29 8.59
N ARG A 227 15.85 22.95 9.76
CA ARG A 227 15.18 22.45 10.97
C ARG A 227 13.73 22.05 10.73
N ASP A 228 12.99 22.82 9.93
CA ASP A 228 11.60 22.53 9.60
C ASP A 228 11.47 21.18 8.89
N SER A 229 12.33 20.89 7.90
CA SER A 229 12.28 19.60 7.18
C SER A 229 12.83 18.42 7.99
N TRP A 230 13.70 18.64 8.97
CA TRP A 230 14.08 17.57 9.90
C TRP A 230 12.94 17.15 10.82
N ILE A 231 12.21 18.15 11.33
CA ILE A 231 11.11 17.94 12.30
C ILE A 231 9.82 17.52 11.58
N LEU A 232 9.62 17.99 10.34
CA LEU A 232 8.45 17.74 9.49
C LEU A 232 8.92 17.07 8.18
N PRO A 233 9.38 15.80 8.21
CA PRO A 233 10.08 15.17 7.08
C PRO A 233 9.23 14.92 5.83
N TYR A 234 7.91 15.06 5.97
CA TYR A 234 6.95 15.03 4.86
C TYR A 234 6.77 16.39 4.16
N LEU A 235 7.47 17.45 4.60
CA LEU A 235 7.42 18.79 3.99
C LEU A 235 8.77 19.21 3.39
N ASP A 236 8.68 19.80 2.21
CA ASP A 236 9.78 20.49 1.55
C ASP A 236 9.26 21.66 0.70
N ALA A 237 10.16 22.59 0.39
CA ALA A 237 9.79 23.83 -0.28
C ALA A 237 9.37 23.59 -1.74
N GLU A 238 9.95 22.58 -2.40
CA GLU A 238 9.64 22.26 -3.79
C GLU A 238 8.23 21.69 -3.93
N MET A 239 7.86 20.71 -3.12
CA MET A 239 6.54 20.10 -3.04
C MET A 239 5.45 21.16 -2.82
N LEU A 240 5.60 22.00 -1.78
CA LEU A 240 4.64 23.05 -1.48
C LEU A 240 4.58 24.14 -2.57
N SER A 241 5.65 24.31 -3.35
CA SER A 241 5.68 25.26 -4.47
C SER A 241 4.98 24.74 -5.73
N GLU A 242 4.91 23.42 -5.95
CA GLU A 242 4.34 22.83 -7.15
C GLU A 242 2.83 23.02 -7.21
N ASP A 243 2.14 22.68 -6.13
CA ASP A 243 0.70 22.85 -6.01
C ASP A 243 0.37 23.87 -4.91
N PRO A 244 -0.16 25.05 -5.26
CA PRO A 244 -0.47 26.08 -4.28
C PRO A 244 -1.55 25.65 -3.28
N THR A 245 -2.30 24.61 -3.59
CA THR A 245 -3.40 24.18 -2.75
C THR A 245 -2.85 23.46 -1.48
N LEU A 246 -1.60 22.97 -1.47
CA LEU A 246 -1.02 22.13 -0.39
C LEU A 246 -0.77 22.95 0.86
N LEU A 247 -0.15 24.12 0.68
CA LEU A 247 0.06 25.07 1.79
C LEU A 247 -1.28 25.53 2.37
N LEU A 248 -2.29 25.72 1.51
CA LEU A 248 -3.61 26.20 1.93
C LEU A 248 -4.41 25.11 2.67
N SER A 249 -4.32 23.85 2.24
CA SER A 249 -4.94 22.74 2.97
C SER A 249 -4.21 22.47 4.28
N LEU A 250 -2.88 22.44 4.28
CA LEU A 250 -2.08 22.32 5.50
C LEU A 250 -2.46 23.41 6.52
N LEU A 251 -2.53 24.66 6.06
CA LEU A 251 -2.94 25.80 6.88
C LEU A 251 -4.35 25.60 7.45
N HIS A 252 -5.31 25.17 6.63
CA HIS A 252 -6.67 24.93 7.08
C HIS A 252 -6.75 23.86 8.16
N TYR A 253 -6.26 22.65 7.88
CA TYR A 253 -6.47 21.51 8.77
C TYR A 253 -5.68 21.61 10.07
N ARG A 254 -4.49 22.23 10.04
CA ARG A 254 -3.70 22.50 11.26
C ARG A 254 -4.29 23.64 12.10
N ALA A 255 -4.87 24.67 11.49
CA ALA A 255 -5.51 25.76 12.24
C ALA A 255 -6.90 25.38 12.77
N ALA A 256 -7.68 24.59 12.02
CA ALA A 256 -9.04 24.22 12.38
C ALA A 256 -9.12 23.18 13.51
N ASN A 257 -8.09 22.35 13.66
CA ASN A 257 -8.06 21.28 14.66
C ASN A 257 -7.13 21.62 15.83
N GLU A 258 -7.45 21.09 17.01
CA GLU A 258 -6.58 21.20 18.19
C GLU A 258 -5.30 20.36 18.01
N PRO A 259 -4.15 20.80 18.58
CA PRO A 259 -2.87 20.11 18.40
C PRO A 259 -2.90 18.66 18.90
N GLU A 260 -3.67 18.37 19.96
CA GLU A 260 -3.84 17.02 20.51
C GLU A 260 -4.36 16.00 19.48
N LYS A 261 -5.19 16.42 18.51
CA LYS A 261 -5.71 15.52 17.47
C LYS A 261 -4.62 15.04 16.51
N TRP A 262 -3.51 15.78 16.43
CA TRP A 262 -2.37 15.44 15.58
C TRP A 262 -1.30 14.64 16.33
N LEU A 263 -1.48 14.37 17.63
CA LEU A 263 -0.49 13.74 18.50
C LEU A 263 0.15 12.48 17.90
N MET A 264 -0.69 11.54 17.47
CA MET A 264 -0.20 10.26 16.94
C MET A 264 0.41 10.40 15.55
N PHE A 265 -0.11 11.30 14.71
CA PHE A 265 0.48 11.60 13.42
C PHE A 265 1.87 12.25 13.56
N ASP A 266 2.01 13.21 14.48
CA ASP A 266 3.28 13.89 14.74
C ASP A 266 4.30 12.91 15.36
N ASN A 267 3.85 12.02 16.25
CA ASN A 267 4.64 10.90 16.77
C ASN A 267 5.20 10.01 15.64
N ASP A 268 4.37 9.74 14.64
CA ASP A 268 4.74 8.89 13.52
C ASP A 268 5.70 9.57 12.52
N ASN A 269 5.95 10.88 12.65
CA ASN A 269 6.81 11.58 11.70
C ASN A 269 8.07 12.17 12.33
N ILE A 270 8.16 12.26 13.67
CA ILE A 270 9.31 12.88 14.34
C ILE A 270 10.56 11.98 14.46
N VAL A 271 10.48 10.72 14.04
CA VAL A 271 11.52 9.69 14.29
C VAL A 271 12.91 10.11 13.83
N LEU A 272 13.04 10.78 12.68
CA LEU A 272 14.33 11.27 12.20
C LEU A 272 14.92 12.32 13.16
N ALA A 273 14.13 13.29 13.59
CA ALA A 273 14.58 14.34 14.50
C ALA A 273 14.98 13.77 15.87
N GLU A 274 14.29 12.73 16.35
CA GLU A 274 14.67 12.00 17.57
C GLU A 274 16.01 11.27 17.39
N HIS A 275 16.18 10.52 16.30
CA HIS A 275 17.36 9.69 16.08
C HIS A 275 18.64 10.53 15.93
N PHE A 276 18.56 11.62 15.17
CA PHE A 276 19.69 12.51 14.94
C PHE A 276 19.84 13.60 16.00
N SER A 277 19.01 13.57 17.05
CA SER A 277 19.01 14.58 18.13
C SER A 277 18.89 16.01 17.61
N VAL A 278 18.12 16.22 16.52
CA VAL A 278 17.79 17.57 16.01
C VAL A 278 16.99 18.34 17.06
N ILE A 279 16.19 17.62 17.84
CA ILE A 279 15.56 18.12 19.06
C ILE A 279 16.30 17.51 20.26
N PRO A 280 16.75 18.32 21.24
CA PRO A 280 17.43 17.80 22.43
C PRO A 280 16.63 16.73 23.16
N SER A 281 17.28 15.64 23.55
CA SER A 281 16.67 14.56 24.34
C SER A 281 16.87 14.83 25.83
N ILE A 282 15.93 15.53 26.45
CA ILE A 282 16.01 15.97 27.84
C ILE A 282 15.15 15.09 28.75
N PHE A 283 15.72 14.62 29.85
CA PHE A 283 15.07 13.83 30.89
C PHE A 283 14.49 14.71 32.00
N ASN A 284 13.25 14.39 32.40
CA ASN A 284 12.63 14.76 33.65
C ASN A 284 11.69 13.60 34.05
N PRO A 285 11.55 13.25 35.34
CA PRO A 285 10.78 12.07 35.74
C PRO A 285 9.26 12.26 35.62
N HIS A 286 8.76 13.47 35.38
CA HIS A 286 7.33 13.73 35.21
C HIS A 286 6.86 13.45 33.78
N CYS A 287 5.54 13.42 33.61
CA CYS A 287 4.86 13.39 32.32
C CYS A 287 4.26 14.76 32.01
N VAL A 288 3.82 14.91 30.77
CA VAL A 288 3.09 16.08 30.28
C VAL A 288 1.72 15.64 29.80
N VAL A 289 0.68 16.37 30.16
CA VAL A 289 -0.68 16.13 29.64
C VAL A 289 -0.73 16.50 28.16
N MET A 290 -1.11 15.55 27.30
CA MET A 290 -1.15 15.72 25.84
C MET A 290 -2.56 15.70 25.27
N GLN A 291 -3.58 15.60 26.13
CA GLN A 291 -4.99 15.60 25.74
C GLN A 291 -5.83 16.38 26.77
N GLY A 292 -6.85 17.10 26.29
CA GLY A 292 -7.81 17.82 27.10
C GLY A 292 -7.38 19.24 27.51
N PRO A 293 -8.14 19.87 28.42
CA PRO A 293 -7.97 21.29 28.77
C PRO A 293 -6.62 21.61 29.41
N ASP A 294 -6.01 20.64 30.09
CA ASP A 294 -4.71 20.78 30.77
C ASP A 294 -3.52 20.50 29.85
N TYR A 295 -3.73 20.55 28.52
CA TYR A 295 -2.70 20.37 27.50
C TYR A 295 -1.41 21.16 27.80
N GLY A 296 -0.30 20.44 27.93
CA GLY A 296 1.03 21.00 28.20
C GLY A 296 1.42 21.11 29.66
N THR A 297 0.56 20.72 30.60
CA THR A 297 0.86 20.77 32.04
C THR A 297 1.71 19.58 32.49
N LEU A 298 2.60 19.82 33.46
CA LEU A 298 3.46 18.77 34.04
C LEU A 298 2.71 18.02 35.14
N VAL A 299 2.74 16.69 35.09
CA VAL A 299 2.04 15.79 36.02
C VAL A 299 2.90 14.59 36.37
N LYS A 300 2.63 13.95 37.51
CA LYS A 300 3.30 12.70 37.87
C LYS A 300 2.91 11.58 36.90
N TRP A 301 3.80 10.62 36.71
CA TRP A 301 3.53 9.44 35.92
C TRP A 301 2.37 8.61 36.48
N ASN A 302 1.55 8.07 35.58
CA ASN A 302 0.48 7.12 35.86
C ASN A 302 0.43 6.09 34.72
N ALA A 303 0.49 4.80 35.05
CA ALA A 303 0.56 3.73 34.07
C ALA A 303 -0.60 3.75 33.04
N GLU A 304 -1.84 3.86 33.51
CA GLU A 304 -3.02 3.79 32.63
C GLU A 304 -3.07 4.99 31.68
N GLN A 305 -2.84 6.20 32.19
CA GLN A 305 -2.84 7.42 31.38
C GLN A 305 -1.66 7.43 30.39
N ALA A 306 -0.48 6.97 30.81
CA ALA A 306 0.72 6.92 29.95
C ALA A 306 0.58 5.89 28.83
N HIS A 307 -0.03 4.74 29.09
CA HIS A 307 -0.28 3.72 28.07
C HIS A 307 -1.38 4.13 27.07
N ARG A 308 -2.27 5.05 27.44
CA ARG A 308 -3.26 5.69 26.57
C ARG A 308 -2.79 6.99 25.91
N TRP A 309 -1.57 7.45 26.20
CA TRP A 309 -1.03 8.73 25.71
C TRP A 309 -1.85 9.96 26.13
N GLU A 310 -2.64 9.86 27.19
CA GLU A 310 -3.28 11.01 27.85
C GLU A 310 -2.22 11.90 28.51
N ILE A 311 -1.21 11.24 29.09
CA ILE A 311 0.04 11.85 29.53
C ILE A 311 1.20 11.16 28.79
N VAL A 312 2.27 11.89 28.53
CA VAL A 312 3.46 11.38 27.84
C VAL A 312 4.70 11.73 28.64
N GLY A 313 5.63 10.79 28.80
CA GLY A 313 6.92 11.04 29.44
C GLY A 313 7.61 12.27 28.87
N PHE A 314 8.23 13.07 29.75
CA PHE A 314 8.68 14.43 29.43
C PHE A 314 9.56 14.51 28.17
N THR A 315 10.48 13.58 27.97
CA THR A 315 11.40 13.56 26.83
C THR A 315 10.65 13.49 25.50
N LYS A 316 9.71 12.55 25.38
CA LYS A 316 8.88 12.39 24.19
C LYS A 316 7.87 13.55 24.04
N ALA A 317 7.31 14.03 25.13
CA ALA A 317 6.42 15.20 25.10
C ALA A 317 7.13 16.45 24.57
N LEU A 318 8.38 16.70 25.00
CA LEU A 318 9.21 17.79 24.49
C LEU A 318 9.41 17.67 22.97
N HIS A 319 9.74 16.49 22.47
CA HIS A 319 9.89 16.23 21.03
C HIS A 319 8.59 16.57 20.29
N LEU A 320 7.45 16.02 20.73
CA LEU A 320 6.15 16.22 20.09
C LEU A 320 5.69 17.68 20.10
N LEU A 321 5.77 18.34 21.25
CA LEU A 321 5.40 19.76 21.37
C LEU A 321 6.31 20.64 20.52
N THR A 322 7.60 20.32 20.42
CA THR A 322 8.52 21.02 19.51
C THR A 322 8.11 20.82 18.04
N ALA A 323 7.62 19.64 17.67
CA ALA A 323 7.10 19.36 16.33
C ALA A 323 5.89 20.25 15.98
N GLN A 324 4.94 20.32 16.92
CA GLN A 324 3.73 21.12 16.76
C GLN A 324 4.02 22.62 16.77
N GLU A 325 4.92 23.08 17.64
CA GLU A 325 5.41 24.46 17.65
C GLU A 325 6.07 24.81 16.31
N THR A 326 6.88 23.90 15.76
CA THR A 326 7.53 24.10 14.45
C THR A 326 6.49 24.21 13.34
N MET A 327 5.46 23.34 13.34
CA MET A 327 4.36 23.42 12.37
C MET A 327 3.60 24.76 12.46
N MET A 328 3.22 25.19 13.67
CA MET A 328 2.49 26.44 13.86
C MET A 328 3.33 27.66 13.48
N ASN A 329 4.60 27.69 13.87
CA ASN A 329 5.53 28.76 13.50
C ASN A 329 5.73 28.84 11.97
N LEU A 330 5.94 27.70 11.31
CA LEU A 330 6.07 27.63 9.85
C LEU A 330 4.86 28.27 9.15
N LEU A 331 3.66 27.87 9.54
CA LEU A 331 2.41 28.40 8.99
C LEU A 331 2.24 29.88 9.32
N SER A 332 2.49 30.29 10.57
CA SER A 332 2.47 31.69 11.01
C SER A 332 3.42 32.56 10.20
N ASN A 333 4.65 32.11 9.94
CA ASN A 333 5.64 32.85 9.17
C ASN A 333 5.24 33.00 7.70
N CYS A 334 4.71 31.94 7.09
CA CYS A 334 4.14 32.02 5.74
C CYS A 334 2.97 33.02 5.69
N VAL A 335 2.05 32.97 6.64
CA VAL A 335 0.89 33.88 6.67
C VAL A 335 1.31 35.33 6.91
N LYS A 336 2.20 35.60 7.88
CA LYS A 336 2.78 36.94 8.12
C LYS A 336 3.48 37.46 6.86
N GLY A 337 4.25 36.62 6.19
CA GLY A 337 4.93 36.94 4.94
C GLY A 337 3.96 37.33 3.82
N LEU A 338 2.83 36.63 3.68
CA LEU A 338 1.80 36.94 2.68
C LEU A 338 1.02 38.22 2.99
N LEU A 339 0.74 38.48 4.27
CA LEU A 339 0.07 39.71 4.71
C LEU A 339 0.95 40.94 4.52
N ALA A 340 2.25 40.83 4.76
CA ALA A 340 3.22 41.92 4.58
C ALA A 340 3.37 42.40 3.12
N GLU A 341 2.78 41.70 2.14
CA GLU A 341 2.80 42.10 0.73
C GLU A 341 1.73 43.16 0.39
N ALA A 342 0.96 43.63 1.37
CA ALA A 342 0.05 44.75 1.25
C ALA A 342 0.15 45.65 2.49
N ASP A 343 0.11 46.97 2.29
CA ASP A 343 0.13 47.95 3.39
C ASP A 343 -1.07 47.76 4.34
N THR A 344 -2.24 47.47 3.76
CA THR A 344 -3.47 47.17 4.52
C THR A 344 -4.19 45.98 3.87
N PRO A 345 -4.03 44.75 4.41
CA PRO A 345 -4.76 43.58 3.92
C PRO A 345 -6.28 43.76 4.03
N PRO A 346 -7.06 43.46 2.98
CA PRO A 346 -8.52 43.55 3.02
C PRO A 346 -9.12 42.65 4.10
N THR A 347 -10.07 43.18 4.87
CA THR A 347 -10.87 42.39 5.83
C THR A 347 -12.22 42.06 5.21
N LEU A 348 -12.62 40.80 5.27
CA LEU A 348 -13.92 40.32 4.78
C LEU A 348 -14.60 39.50 5.87
N GLU A 349 -15.92 39.65 6.01
CA GLU A 349 -16.76 38.81 6.89
C GLU A 349 -17.03 37.42 6.29
N ILE A 350 -17.07 37.33 4.96
CA ILE A 350 -17.31 36.09 4.22
C ILE A 350 -16.17 35.87 3.22
N HIS A 351 -15.62 34.66 3.19
CA HIS A 351 -14.48 34.27 2.35
C HIS A 351 -14.93 33.25 1.29
N PRO A 352 -15.58 33.66 0.19
CA PRO A 352 -16.13 32.74 -0.80
C PRO A 352 -15.07 31.86 -1.48
N LYS A 353 -13.84 32.35 -1.70
CA LYS A 353 -12.77 31.52 -2.29
C LYS A 353 -12.30 30.46 -1.31
N TRP A 354 -12.10 30.84 -0.05
CA TRP A 354 -11.72 29.92 1.01
C TRP A 354 -12.82 28.88 1.28
N ASN A 355 -14.06 29.33 1.44
CA ASN A 355 -15.23 28.46 1.66
C ASN A 355 -15.44 27.50 0.49
N GLY A 356 -15.24 27.95 -0.75
CA GLY A 356 -15.27 27.06 -1.92
C GLY A 356 -14.16 25.99 -1.89
N MET A 357 -12.99 26.31 -1.33
CA MET A 357 -11.91 25.33 -1.15
C MET A 357 -12.24 24.32 -0.04
N ILE A 358 -12.82 24.75 1.07
CA ILE A 358 -13.30 23.87 2.15
C ILE A 358 -14.42 22.96 1.63
N ALA A 359 -15.43 23.51 0.95
CA ALA A 359 -16.56 22.76 0.42
C ALA A 359 -16.13 21.71 -0.62
N SER A 360 -15.04 21.99 -1.35
CA SER A 360 -14.43 21.01 -2.24
C SER A 360 -13.44 20.08 -1.53
N ASN A 361 -13.26 20.18 -0.22
CA ASN A 361 -12.25 19.44 0.56
C ASN A 361 -10.86 19.54 -0.08
N PHE A 362 -10.53 20.72 -0.60
CA PHE A 362 -9.31 21.00 -1.34
C PHE A 362 -9.07 19.99 -2.50
N SER A 363 -10.15 19.47 -3.11
CA SER A 363 -10.20 18.31 -4.02
C SER A 363 -9.35 18.41 -5.28
N ARG A 364 -8.71 19.55 -5.56
CA ARG A 364 -7.66 19.60 -6.56
C ARG A 364 -6.52 18.59 -6.28
N PHE A 365 -6.42 18.10 -5.03
CA PHE A 365 -5.56 16.97 -4.61
C PHE A 365 -6.20 15.60 -4.55
N LYS A 366 -7.54 15.49 -4.60
CA LYS A 366 -8.19 14.19 -4.71
C LYS A 366 -7.97 13.71 -6.13
N THR A 367 -6.84 13.09 -6.34
CA THR A 367 -6.44 12.54 -7.63
C THR A 367 -7.34 11.35 -7.94
N ASN A 368 -7.55 11.09 -9.24
CA ASN A 368 -8.15 9.83 -9.72
C ASN A 368 -7.17 8.63 -9.58
N PHE A 369 -6.08 8.79 -8.81
CA PHE A 369 -4.92 7.90 -8.78
C PHE A 369 -3.96 8.20 -7.59
N PRO A 370 -4.33 7.86 -6.34
CA PRO A 370 -3.39 7.76 -5.24
C PRO A 370 -2.97 6.29 -5.01
N TRP A 371 -1.69 5.96 -5.23
CA TRP A 371 -1.09 4.68 -4.84
C TRP A 371 -1.11 4.48 -3.32
N SER A 372 -1.06 5.58 -2.58
CA SER A 372 -1.26 5.61 -1.14
C SER A 372 -1.90 6.96 -0.77
N THR A 373 -2.73 6.96 0.27
CA THR A 373 -3.20 8.17 0.93
C THR A 373 -2.13 8.81 1.82
N ASP A 374 -0.99 8.15 2.03
CA ASP A 374 0.09 8.63 2.91
C ASP A 374 0.56 10.03 2.55
N PHE A 375 0.71 10.33 1.25
CA PHE A 375 1.07 11.67 0.77
C PHE A 375 0.03 12.73 1.16
N VAL A 376 -1.24 12.36 1.26
CA VAL A 376 -2.36 13.29 1.49
C VAL A 376 -2.59 13.53 2.99
N LYS A 377 -2.20 12.60 3.87
CA LYS A 377 -2.41 12.68 5.34
C LYS A 377 -1.97 14.00 5.99
N PRO A 378 -0.82 14.61 5.64
CA PRO A 378 -0.44 15.91 6.19
C PRO A 378 -1.37 17.06 5.78
N PHE A 379 -2.12 16.88 4.70
CA PHE A 379 -2.91 17.89 3.99
C PHE A 379 -4.42 17.63 4.08
N SER A 380 -4.87 16.75 4.98
CA SER A 380 -6.26 16.38 5.22
C SER A 380 -6.65 16.55 6.69
N GLU A 381 -7.86 16.14 7.06
CA GLU A 381 -8.23 16.00 8.47
C GLU A 381 -7.25 15.09 9.23
N PRO A 382 -7.10 15.29 10.56
CA PRO A 382 -6.28 14.41 11.40
C PRO A 382 -6.67 12.95 11.17
N PRO A 383 -5.70 12.03 10.99
CA PRO A 383 -5.99 10.61 10.83
C PRO A 383 -6.75 10.04 12.04
N VAL A 384 -7.71 9.16 11.77
CA VAL A 384 -8.52 8.49 12.80
C VAL A 384 -8.55 6.99 12.51
N PHE A 385 -8.57 6.20 13.60
CA PHE A 385 -8.75 4.76 13.52
C PHE A 385 -10.24 4.41 13.40
N ASP A 386 -10.58 3.65 12.37
CA ASP A 386 -11.91 3.05 12.20
C ASP A 386 -11.75 1.54 12.02
N ALA A 387 -12.13 0.78 13.06
CA ALA A 387 -12.02 -0.68 13.06
C ALA A 387 -12.91 -1.34 12.00
N ARG A 388 -14.08 -0.77 11.70
CA ARG A 388 -15.01 -1.28 10.67
C ARG A 388 -14.39 -1.10 9.30
N GLN A 389 -13.84 0.09 9.02
CA GLN A 389 -13.13 0.36 7.77
C GLN A 389 -11.91 -0.55 7.58
N VAL A 390 -11.12 -0.78 8.64
CA VAL A 390 -9.97 -1.71 8.60
C VAL A 390 -10.43 -3.14 8.30
N SER A 391 -11.49 -3.62 8.95
CA SER A 391 -12.02 -4.96 8.70
C SER A 391 -12.52 -5.11 7.26
N GLU A 392 -13.28 -4.14 6.74
CA GLU A 392 -13.76 -4.13 5.35
C GLU A 392 -12.59 -4.15 4.35
N LEU A 393 -11.53 -3.38 4.62
CA LEU A 393 -10.36 -3.29 3.75
C LEU A 393 -9.59 -4.62 3.70
N ILE A 394 -9.39 -5.27 4.84
CA ILE A 394 -8.71 -6.58 4.94
C ILE A 394 -9.55 -7.68 4.28
N GLU A 395 -10.85 -7.75 4.56
CA GLU A 395 -11.75 -8.71 3.91
C GLU A 395 -11.75 -8.56 2.39
N SER A 396 -11.75 -7.31 1.91
CA SER A 396 -11.71 -7.05 0.48
C SER A 396 -10.42 -7.55 -0.17
N ARG A 397 -9.26 -7.47 0.50
CA ARG A 397 -8.00 -8.02 -0.04
C ARG A 397 -8.01 -9.54 -0.06
N HIS A 398 -8.57 -10.17 0.96
CA HIS A 398 -8.73 -11.62 0.95
C HIS A 398 -9.61 -12.10 -0.21
N HIS A 399 -10.76 -11.44 -0.46
CA HIS A 399 -11.62 -11.77 -1.61
C HIS A 399 -10.92 -11.59 -2.96
N GLU A 400 -10.10 -10.56 -3.10
CA GLU A 400 -9.35 -10.32 -4.33
C GLU A 400 -8.36 -11.45 -4.62
N VAL A 401 -7.60 -11.90 -3.62
CA VAL A 401 -6.67 -13.02 -3.78
C VAL A 401 -7.40 -14.33 -4.05
N LEU A 402 -8.59 -14.55 -3.45
CA LEU A 402 -9.44 -15.70 -3.78
C LEU A 402 -9.91 -15.67 -5.24
N ASP A 403 -10.32 -14.50 -5.73
CA ASP A 403 -10.73 -14.34 -7.13
C ASP A 403 -9.53 -14.55 -8.09
N GLU A 404 -8.32 -14.12 -7.73
CA GLU A 404 -7.09 -14.40 -8.49
C GLU A 404 -6.79 -15.91 -8.53
N LEU A 405 -6.87 -16.57 -7.38
CA LEU A 405 -6.64 -18.01 -7.25
C LEU A 405 -7.64 -18.83 -8.09
N GLU A 406 -8.91 -18.44 -8.11
CA GLU A 406 -9.94 -19.05 -8.95
C GLU A 406 -9.63 -18.86 -10.44
N LEU A 407 -9.19 -17.67 -10.85
CA LEU A 407 -8.83 -17.39 -12.24
C LEU A 407 -7.60 -18.20 -12.69
N LEU A 408 -6.60 -18.36 -11.82
CA LEU A 408 -5.42 -19.19 -12.12
C LEU A 408 -5.80 -20.66 -12.33
N GLN A 409 -6.92 -21.13 -11.79
CA GLN A 409 -7.43 -22.50 -11.98
C GLN A 409 -8.35 -22.66 -13.19
N THR A 410 -9.12 -21.63 -13.53
CA THR A 410 -10.26 -21.77 -14.44
C THR A 410 -10.07 -21.13 -15.82
N ASP A 411 -9.09 -20.23 -15.99
CA ASP A 411 -8.83 -19.49 -17.24
C ASP A 411 -7.41 -19.78 -17.80
N PRO A 412 -7.25 -20.76 -18.71
CA PRO A 412 -5.97 -21.04 -19.35
C PRO A 412 -5.41 -19.85 -20.16
N GLN A 413 -6.29 -19.00 -20.73
CA GLN A 413 -5.86 -17.82 -21.46
C GLN A 413 -5.18 -16.80 -20.52
N TYR A 414 -5.69 -16.66 -19.29
CA TYR A 414 -5.07 -15.84 -18.26
C TYR A 414 -3.68 -16.37 -17.88
N VAL A 415 -3.57 -17.64 -17.51
CA VAL A 415 -2.30 -18.27 -17.10
C VAL A 415 -1.27 -18.13 -18.22
N GLN A 416 -1.65 -18.41 -19.47
CA GLN A 416 -0.74 -18.26 -20.61
C GLN A 416 -0.36 -16.80 -20.88
N ALA A 417 -1.22 -15.83 -20.61
CA ALA A 417 -0.89 -14.42 -20.75
C ALA A 417 0.16 -13.99 -19.71
N LEU A 418 0.00 -14.42 -18.45
CA LEU A 418 1.00 -14.19 -17.40
C LEU A 418 2.35 -14.85 -17.74
N CYS A 419 2.32 -16.10 -18.23
CA CYS A 419 3.54 -16.80 -18.64
C CYS A 419 4.25 -16.06 -19.78
N LYS A 420 3.50 -15.56 -20.78
CA LYS A 420 4.05 -14.77 -21.90
C LYS A 420 4.72 -13.50 -21.43
N GLU A 421 4.09 -12.79 -20.48
CA GLU A 421 4.65 -11.58 -19.90
C GLU A 421 5.99 -11.85 -19.22
N VAL A 422 6.04 -12.84 -18.31
CA VAL A 422 7.28 -13.21 -17.60
C VAL A 422 8.36 -13.72 -18.57
N CYS A 423 8.01 -14.58 -19.53
CA CYS A 423 8.97 -15.11 -20.49
C CYS A 423 9.55 -14.03 -21.43
N ALA A 424 8.83 -12.92 -21.63
CA ALA A 424 9.30 -11.81 -22.47
C ALA A 424 10.24 -10.85 -21.74
N CYS A 425 10.40 -10.98 -20.42
CA CYS A 425 11.28 -10.12 -19.63
C CYS A 425 12.75 -10.35 -20.01
N LEU A 426 13.53 -9.26 -20.06
CA LEU A 426 14.95 -9.32 -20.41
C LEU A 426 15.74 -10.20 -19.44
N PHE A 427 15.29 -10.30 -18.18
CA PHE A 427 15.85 -11.22 -17.20
C PHE A 427 15.92 -12.66 -17.70
N PHE A 428 14.92 -13.15 -18.43
CA PHE A 428 14.83 -14.53 -18.91
C PHE A 428 15.29 -14.73 -20.36
N GLU A 429 15.81 -13.70 -21.04
CA GLU A 429 16.13 -13.73 -22.47
C GLU A 429 17.05 -14.91 -22.87
N SER A 430 17.97 -15.30 -21.99
CA SER A 430 18.93 -16.39 -22.24
C SER A 430 18.52 -17.75 -21.67
N TRP A 431 17.38 -17.83 -20.98
CA TRP A 431 16.92 -19.04 -20.29
C TRP A 431 16.14 -19.95 -21.23
N ARG A 432 16.20 -21.26 -21.00
CA ARG A 432 15.32 -22.21 -21.71
C ARG A 432 13.96 -22.18 -21.03
N LEU A 433 12.88 -22.35 -21.79
CA LEU A 433 11.52 -22.36 -21.24
C LEU A 433 11.35 -23.40 -20.11
N VAL A 434 11.97 -24.58 -20.22
CA VAL A 434 11.97 -25.60 -19.17
C VAL A 434 12.57 -25.13 -17.84
N ASP A 435 13.51 -24.17 -17.87
CA ASP A 435 14.11 -23.59 -16.66
C ASP A 435 13.30 -22.40 -16.12
N ILE A 436 12.42 -21.80 -16.93
CA ILE A 436 11.57 -20.66 -16.54
C ILE A 436 10.28 -21.14 -15.87
N MET A 437 9.68 -22.24 -16.33
CA MET A 437 8.38 -22.72 -15.83
C MET A 437 8.35 -22.99 -14.32
N PRO A 438 9.38 -23.63 -13.70
CA PRO A 438 9.45 -23.76 -12.25
C PRO A 438 9.38 -22.43 -11.52
N TRP A 439 10.09 -21.41 -12.03
CA TRP A 439 10.07 -20.07 -11.45
C TRP A 439 8.69 -19.42 -11.56
N ILE A 440 7.98 -19.59 -12.68
CA ILE A 440 6.61 -19.07 -12.84
C ILE A 440 5.65 -19.74 -11.85
N ILE A 441 5.78 -21.04 -11.59
CA ILE A 441 4.98 -21.73 -10.57
C ILE A 441 5.25 -21.11 -9.20
N ASP A 442 6.51 -20.94 -8.80
CA ASP A 442 6.83 -20.35 -7.50
C ASP A 442 6.38 -18.88 -7.41
N TYR A 443 6.63 -18.11 -8.46
CA TYR A 443 6.35 -16.69 -8.50
C TYR A 443 4.85 -16.36 -8.62
N ILE A 444 4.05 -17.16 -9.33
CA ILE A 444 2.62 -16.86 -9.56
C ILE A 444 1.73 -17.76 -8.71
N PHE A 445 1.93 -19.08 -8.74
CA PHE A 445 0.99 -20.03 -8.14
C PHE A 445 1.22 -20.14 -6.64
N HIS A 446 2.47 -20.41 -6.24
CA HIS A 446 2.84 -20.51 -4.83
C HIS A 446 2.66 -19.18 -4.11
N SER A 447 3.13 -18.07 -4.71
CA SER A 447 2.99 -16.75 -4.07
C SER A 447 1.52 -16.35 -3.85
N THR A 448 0.59 -16.66 -4.77
CA THR A 448 -0.83 -16.38 -4.59
C THR A 448 -1.45 -17.24 -3.47
N MET A 449 -1.08 -18.53 -3.37
CA MET A 449 -1.48 -19.39 -2.23
C MET A 449 -0.91 -18.89 -0.90
N TYR A 450 0.34 -18.45 -0.93
CA TYR A 450 1.04 -17.90 0.24
C TYR A 450 0.36 -16.62 0.70
N ARG A 451 0.10 -15.66 -0.20
CA ARG A 451 -0.63 -14.44 0.09
C ARG A 451 -2.03 -14.72 0.63
N LYS A 452 -2.77 -15.67 0.02
CA LYS A 452 -4.10 -16.09 0.49
C LYS A 452 -4.07 -16.53 1.95
N THR A 453 -3.07 -17.31 2.35
CA THR A 453 -2.95 -17.83 3.72
C THR A 453 -2.86 -16.70 4.74
N TRP A 454 -1.99 -15.71 4.49
CA TRP A 454 -1.83 -14.55 5.37
C TRP A 454 -3.07 -13.66 5.42
N TRP A 455 -3.68 -13.37 4.26
CA TRP A 455 -4.91 -12.58 4.22
C TRP A 455 -6.10 -13.28 4.90
N HIS A 456 -6.17 -14.61 4.83
CA HIS A 456 -7.18 -15.38 5.53
C HIS A 456 -7.00 -15.27 7.05
N GLN A 457 -5.76 -15.39 7.55
CA GLN A 457 -5.49 -15.19 8.97
C GLN A 457 -5.85 -13.77 9.41
N LEU A 458 -5.42 -12.74 8.66
CA LEU A 458 -5.78 -11.35 8.95
C LEU A 458 -7.30 -11.15 9.01
N THR A 459 -8.05 -11.78 8.10
CA THR A 459 -9.52 -11.75 8.11
C THR A 459 -10.11 -12.41 9.37
N ALA A 460 -9.51 -13.50 9.85
CA ALA A 460 -9.96 -14.15 11.08
C ALA A 460 -9.72 -13.24 12.30
N GLU A 461 -8.54 -12.61 12.38
CA GLU A 461 -8.20 -11.70 13.49
C GLU A 461 -9.04 -10.42 13.46
N THR A 462 -9.34 -9.86 12.28
CA THR A 462 -10.24 -8.70 12.18
C THR A 462 -11.67 -9.05 12.56
N LYS A 463 -12.18 -10.22 12.17
CA LYS A 463 -13.51 -10.69 12.62
C LYS A 463 -13.56 -10.79 14.14
N GLN A 464 -12.50 -11.26 14.78
CA GLN A 464 -12.42 -11.29 16.24
C GLN A 464 -12.37 -9.89 16.83
N MET A 465 -11.59 -8.97 16.26
CA MET A 465 -11.59 -7.54 16.63
C MET A 465 -13.00 -6.93 16.54
N MET A 466 -13.75 -7.23 15.47
CA MET A 466 -15.12 -6.76 15.29
C MET A 466 -16.08 -7.30 16.35
N ARG A 467 -15.94 -8.57 16.74
CA ARG A 467 -16.74 -9.16 17.83
C ARG A 467 -16.51 -8.43 19.15
N TYR A 468 -15.26 -8.10 19.48
CA TYR A 468 -14.96 -7.34 20.69
C TYR A 468 -15.42 -5.89 20.62
N LEU A 469 -15.40 -5.27 19.44
CA LEU A 469 -16.02 -3.96 19.25
C LEU A 469 -17.53 -4.00 19.53
N ASP A 470 -18.23 -4.99 18.98
CA ASP A 470 -19.67 -5.14 19.19
C ASP A 470 -20.00 -5.39 20.68
N ILE A 471 -19.19 -6.19 21.40
CA ILE A 471 -19.30 -6.37 22.85
C ILE A 471 -19.10 -5.04 23.60
N LEU A 472 -18.07 -4.27 23.23
CA LEU A 472 -17.77 -2.97 23.83
C LEU A 472 -18.91 -1.97 23.61
N GLU A 473 -19.50 -1.93 22.42
CA GLU A 473 -20.63 -1.05 22.08
C GLU A 473 -21.92 -1.47 22.82
N GLN A 474 -22.19 -2.76 22.95
CA GLN A 474 -23.38 -3.28 23.63
C GLN A 474 -23.28 -3.20 25.15
N THR A 475 -22.12 -3.53 25.71
CA THR A 475 -21.86 -3.56 27.16
C THR A 475 -20.56 -2.83 27.50
N PRO A 476 -20.55 -1.48 27.49
CA PRO A 476 -19.34 -0.71 27.78
C PRO A 476 -18.80 -1.01 29.17
N SER A 477 -17.57 -1.52 29.24
CA SER A 477 -16.86 -1.79 30.51
C SER A 477 -15.36 -1.67 30.33
N LYS A 478 -14.62 -1.56 31.44
CA LYS A 478 -13.15 -1.53 31.43
C LYS A 478 -12.58 -2.80 30.80
N GLN A 479 -13.16 -3.97 31.10
CA GLN A 479 -12.74 -5.24 30.54
C GLN A 479 -13.01 -5.31 29.03
N ALA A 480 -14.21 -4.95 28.59
CA ALA A 480 -14.55 -4.96 27.16
C ALA A 480 -13.63 -4.04 26.33
N LYS A 481 -13.22 -2.89 26.88
CA LYS A 481 -12.24 -2.01 26.23
C LYS A 481 -10.85 -2.64 26.17
N GLN A 482 -10.39 -3.28 27.25
CA GLN A 482 -9.12 -4.00 27.27
C GLN A 482 -9.10 -5.15 26.24
N ASP A 483 -10.19 -5.89 26.15
CA ASP A 483 -10.34 -7.00 25.20
C ASP A 483 -10.29 -6.50 23.75
N PHE A 484 -11.00 -5.40 23.45
CA PHE A 484 -10.92 -4.76 22.14
C PHE A 484 -9.52 -4.23 21.83
N ASP A 485 -8.88 -3.53 22.78
CA ASP A 485 -7.53 -2.98 22.62
C ASP A 485 -6.48 -4.08 22.35
N GLN A 486 -6.67 -5.26 22.96
CA GLN A 486 -5.86 -6.46 22.73
C GLN A 486 -6.08 -7.06 21.34
N ALA A 487 -7.33 -7.14 20.88
CA ALA A 487 -7.63 -7.60 19.52
C ALA A 487 -7.04 -6.66 18.45
N VAL A 488 -7.12 -5.34 18.66
CA VAL A 488 -6.49 -4.32 17.80
C VAL A 488 -4.97 -4.51 17.75
N PHE A 489 -4.32 -4.85 18.88
CA PHE A 489 -2.90 -5.15 18.89
C PHE A 489 -2.55 -6.37 18.04
N LEU A 490 -3.31 -7.47 18.13
CA LEU A 490 -3.07 -8.68 17.34
C LEU A 490 -3.17 -8.40 15.83
N VAL A 491 -4.19 -7.65 15.41
CA VAL A 491 -4.33 -7.22 14.02
C VAL A 491 -3.13 -6.38 13.58
N GLN A 492 -2.72 -5.39 14.39
CA GLN A 492 -1.57 -4.54 14.07
C GLN A 492 -0.27 -5.34 13.92
N ASP A 493 -0.01 -6.26 14.86
CA ASP A 493 1.20 -7.07 14.87
C ASP A 493 1.26 -8.02 13.67
N LEU A 494 0.13 -8.65 13.34
CA LEU A 494 0.00 -9.50 12.16
C LEU A 494 0.16 -8.71 10.86
N CYS A 495 -0.30 -7.45 10.79
CA CYS A 495 -0.03 -6.59 9.64
C CYS A 495 1.47 -6.28 9.48
N ILE A 496 2.19 -6.01 10.59
CA ILE A 496 3.64 -5.75 10.56
C ILE A 496 4.39 -7.00 10.08
N GLU A 497 4.01 -8.18 10.58
CA GLU A 497 4.60 -9.44 10.14
C GLU A 497 4.33 -9.70 8.66
N THR A 498 3.06 -9.63 8.24
CA THR A 498 2.67 -9.84 6.84
C THR A 498 3.43 -8.90 5.90
N PHE A 499 3.63 -7.62 6.29
CA PHE A 499 4.39 -6.67 5.49
C PHE A 499 5.85 -7.11 5.32
N ALA A 500 6.52 -7.47 6.42
CA ALA A 500 7.91 -7.92 6.38
C ALA A 500 8.10 -9.22 5.58
N VAL A 501 7.06 -10.05 5.55
CA VAL A 501 7.02 -11.32 4.81
C VAL A 501 6.75 -11.12 3.31
N PHE A 502 5.95 -10.11 2.94
CA PHE A 502 5.66 -9.79 1.54
C PHE A 502 6.74 -8.94 0.87
N GLU A 503 7.51 -8.16 1.64
CA GLU A 503 8.59 -7.30 1.12
C GLU A 503 9.59 -8.02 0.19
N PRO A 504 10.12 -9.22 0.54
CA PRO A 504 11.01 -9.95 -0.34
C PRO A 504 10.39 -10.36 -1.68
N GLN A 505 9.06 -10.51 -1.75
CA GLN A 505 8.36 -10.84 -2.99
C GLN A 505 8.28 -9.63 -3.93
N VAL A 506 8.21 -8.41 -3.38
CA VAL A 506 8.34 -7.18 -4.15
C VAL A 506 9.76 -7.08 -4.69
N GLU A 507 10.78 -7.26 -3.84
CA GLU A 507 12.19 -7.22 -4.23
C GLU A 507 12.49 -8.23 -5.35
N ALA A 508 12.06 -9.48 -5.19
CA ALA A 508 12.25 -10.52 -6.20
C ALA A 508 11.54 -10.20 -7.52
N GLY A 509 10.37 -9.55 -7.47
CA GLY A 509 9.62 -9.14 -8.64
C GLY A 509 10.26 -7.99 -9.42
N LEU A 510 11.16 -7.20 -8.82
CA LEU A 510 11.88 -6.11 -9.49
C LEU A 510 12.72 -6.62 -10.67
N LEU A 511 13.19 -7.86 -10.59
CA LEU A 511 14.02 -8.50 -11.61
C LEU A 511 13.34 -8.64 -12.96
N ILE A 512 12.01 -8.75 -12.98
CA ILE A 512 11.22 -8.97 -14.19
C ILE A 512 10.47 -7.70 -14.63
N GLN A 513 10.72 -6.56 -13.99
CA GLN A 513 10.09 -5.29 -14.37
C GLN A 513 10.84 -4.63 -15.53
N LYS A 514 10.08 -4.16 -16.50
CA LYS A 514 10.61 -3.47 -17.67
C LYS A 514 11.31 -2.17 -17.27
N GLY A 515 12.52 -1.97 -17.78
CA GLY A 515 13.34 -0.79 -17.53
C GLY A 515 14.08 -0.82 -16.19
N PHE A 516 13.89 -1.83 -15.33
CA PHE A 516 14.66 -1.99 -14.09
C PHE A 516 15.98 -2.73 -14.38
N GLU A 517 16.11 -3.33 -15.56
CA GLU A 517 17.27 -4.11 -15.93
C GLU A 517 18.55 -3.30 -16.05
N ARG A 518 18.41 -1.98 -16.20
CA ARG A 518 19.53 -1.02 -16.17
C ARG A 518 20.26 -0.99 -14.82
N ASN A 519 19.62 -1.49 -13.75
CA ASN A 519 20.13 -1.47 -12.39
C ASN A 519 20.80 -2.81 -11.99
N PHE A 520 20.97 -3.74 -12.92
CA PHE A 520 21.60 -5.03 -12.68
C PHE A 520 22.89 -5.20 -13.48
N GLU A 521 23.93 -5.77 -12.87
CA GLU A 521 25.12 -6.24 -13.59
C GLU A 521 24.98 -7.73 -13.93
N PHE A 522 24.82 -8.02 -15.21
CA PHE A 522 24.70 -9.39 -15.70
C PHE A 522 26.09 -10.02 -15.89
N THR A 523 26.49 -10.92 -14.99
CA THR A 523 27.71 -11.72 -15.14
C THR A 523 27.37 -13.19 -15.43
N GLY A 524 27.80 -13.72 -16.59
CA GLY A 524 27.68 -15.14 -16.96
C GLY A 524 26.89 -15.42 -18.24
N SER A 525 26.83 -16.69 -18.64
CA SER A 525 26.02 -17.18 -19.77
C SER A 525 25.16 -18.35 -19.28
N ALA A 526 23.85 -18.30 -19.54
CA ALA A 526 22.89 -19.35 -19.20
C ALA A 526 23.23 -20.73 -19.81
N LYS A 527 24.21 -20.81 -20.73
CA LYS A 527 24.63 -22.07 -21.35
C LYS A 527 25.60 -22.91 -20.53
N VAL A 528 26.31 -22.35 -19.54
CA VAL A 528 27.48 -23.07 -18.95
C VAL A 528 27.57 -23.03 -17.42
N LYS A 529 27.04 -22.03 -16.70
CA LYS A 529 26.97 -22.03 -15.22
C LYS A 529 25.78 -21.19 -14.76
N HIS A 530 25.09 -21.66 -13.72
CA HIS A 530 23.98 -20.96 -13.05
C HIS A 530 24.26 -19.46 -12.92
N THR A 531 23.29 -18.64 -13.27
CA THR A 531 23.41 -17.18 -13.33
C THR A 531 23.58 -16.60 -11.93
N ASN A 532 24.82 -16.49 -11.45
CA ASN A 532 25.13 -15.60 -10.33
C ASN A 532 25.06 -14.17 -10.86
N ARG A 533 23.85 -13.60 -10.87
CA ARG A 533 23.65 -12.16 -11.11
C ARG A 533 24.13 -11.43 -9.87
N LYS A 534 25.02 -10.48 -10.02
CA LYS A 534 25.44 -9.62 -8.91
C LYS A 534 24.71 -8.29 -9.05
N PHE A 535 24.05 -7.88 -7.98
CA PHE A 535 23.56 -6.53 -7.87
C PHE A 535 24.76 -5.62 -7.66
N THR A 536 24.81 -4.53 -8.42
CA THR A 536 25.68 -3.43 -8.04
C THR A 536 25.15 -2.84 -6.75
N GLN A 537 25.95 -2.90 -5.69
CA GLN A 537 25.76 -2.06 -4.51
C GLN A 537 26.09 -0.62 -4.93
N LYS A 538 25.15 0.01 -5.63
CA LYS A 538 25.19 1.43 -5.96
C LYS A 538 23.93 2.06 -5.41
N ASP A 539 24.06 3.27 -4.87
CA ASP A 539 22.91 4.05 -4.46
C ASP A 539 22.06 4.44 -5.68
N TRP A 540 20.83 3.92 -5.74
CA TRP A 540 19.89 4.16 -6.84
C TRP A 540 19.03 5.41 -6.65
N PHE A 541 18.99 6.00 -5.45
CA PHE A 541 18.19 7.20 -5.21
C PHE A 541 18.44 8.35 -6.21
N PRO A 542 19.70 8.71 -6.56
CA PRO A 542 19.96 9.79 -7.52
C PRO A 542 19.70 9.40 -8.99
N ASP A 543 19.77 8.11 -9.33
CA ASP A 543 19.78 7.64 -10.72
C ASP A 543 18.46 7.00 -11.17
N ASP A 544 17.73 6.39 -10.24
CA ASP A 544 16.49 5.65 -10.49
C ASP A 544 15.60 5.61 -9.23
N LEU A 545 14.92 6.73 -8.98
CA LEU A 545 14.12 6.93 -7.77
C LEU A 545 12.98 5.91 -7.62
N LEU A 546 12.38 5.45 -8.72
CA LEU A 546 11.32 4.44 -8.68
C LEU A 546 11.89 3.10 -8.22
N TYR A 547 13.00 2.64 -8.82
CA TYR A 547 13.66 1.41 -8.42
C TYR A 547 14.13 1.46 -6.96
N TRP A 548 14.75 2.58 -6.55
CA TRP A 548 15.16 2.79 -5.15
C TRP A 548 13.96 2.66 -4.22
N SER A 549 12.87 3.38 -4.49
CA SER A 549 11.69 3.39 -3.61
C SER A 549 11.08 2.01 -3.40
N MET A 550 11.06 1.17 -4.44
CA MET A 550 10.51 -0.19 -4.36
C MET A 550 11.49 -1.21 -3.76
N SER A 551 12.80 -1.01 -3.93
CA SER A 551 13.84 -1.93 -3.42
C SER A 551 14.19 -1.68 -1.95
N THR A 552 13.75 -0.56 -1.36
CA THR A 552 14.05 -0.17 0.03
C THR A 552 12.82 -0.04 0.92
N LEU A 553 11.72 -0.73 0.58
CA LEU A 553 10.47 -0.70 1.34
C LEU A 553 10.69 -1.17 2.78
N GLY A 554 10.75 -0.23 3.73
CA GLY A 554 10.94 -0.53 5.15
C GLY A 554 12.34 -1.00 5.54
N ASN A 555 13.28 -1.08 4.60
CA ASN A 555 14.70 -1.29 4.88
C ASN A 555 15.59 -0.66 3.79
N ASP A 556 16.41 0.33 4.17
CA ASP A 556 17.46 0.89 3.32
C ASP A 556 18.82 0.68 4.00
N ALA A 557 19.59 -0.28 3.50
CA ALA A 557 20.89 -0.63 4.04
C ALA A 557 21.99 0.42 3.76
N GLU A 558 21.77 1.35 2.82
CA GLU A 558 22.75 2.35 2.40
C GLU A 558 22.65 3.66 3.19
N ARG A 559 21.54 3.90 3.90
CA ARG A 559 21.35 5.07 4.77
C ARG A 559 21.54 4.73 6.25
N PRO A 560 21.93 5.72 7.08
CA PRO A 560 22.04 5.53 8.53
C PRO A 560 20.69 5.22 9.22
N PHE A 561 19.58 5.54 8.55
CA PHE A 561 18.24 5.29 9.06
C PHE A 561 17.29 5.01 7.90
N THR A 562 16.34 4.11 8.13
CA THR A 562 15.32 3.74 7.15
C THR A 562 14.01 4.48 7.42
N MET A 563 13.36 4.97 6.37
CA MET A 563 12.05 5.60 6.48
C MET A 563 10.91 4.59 6.59
N ASP A 564 9.83 4.99 7.26
CA ASP A 564 8.57 4.24 7.22
C ASP A 564 8.13 4.02 5.76
N PRO A 565 7.67 2.82 5.36
CA PRO A 565 7.31 2.53 3.97
C PRO A 565 6.29 3.49 3.36
N SER A 566 5.46 4.15 4.18
CA SER A 566 4.58 5.24 3.75
C SER A 566 5.29 6.31 2.93
N PHE A 567 6.55 6.62 3.27
CA PHE A 567 7.38 7.56 2.53
C PHE A 567 7.75 7.05 1.14
N ASN A 568 8.17 5.77 1.03
CA ASN A 568 8.43 5.13 -0.25
C ASN A 568 7.18 5.10 -1.13
N PHE A 569 6.01 4.77 -0.57
CA PHE A 569 4.75 4.76 -1.30
C PHE A 569 4.34 6.16 -1.78
N ALA A 570 4.60 7.21 -1.00
CA ALA A 570 4.36 8.59 -1.44
C ALA A 570 5.22 8.97 -2.66
N ILE A 571 6.44 8.45 -2.76
CA ILE A 571 7.32 8.64 -3.93
C ILE A 571 6.80 7.87 -5.14
N VAL A 572 6.50 6.57 -4.96
CA VAL A 572 5.94 5.74 -6.03
C VAL A 572 4.64 6.37 -6.56
N ASP A 573 3.76 6.82 -5.67
CA ASP A 573 2.54 7.54 -6.02
C ASP A 573 2.82 8.76 -6.88
N HIS A 574 3.75 9.59 -6.43
CA HIS A 574 4.12 10.80 -7.13
C HIS A 574 4.63 10.51 -8.53
N LEU A 575 5.61 9.62 -8.66
CA LEU A 575 6.25 9.30 -9.94
C LEU A 575 5.25 8.74 -10.94
N CYS A 576 4.47 7.73 -10.56
CA CYS A 576 3.52 7.09 -11.46
C CYS A 576 2.38 8.03 -11.88
N ARG A 577 2.07 9.05 -11.06
CA ARG A 577 1.06 10.06 -11.38
C ARG A 577 1.58 11.17 -12.29
N THR A 578 2.86 11.56 -12.13
CA THR A 578 3.43 12.69 -12.88
C THR A 578 4.19 12.28 -14.13
N ASP A 579 4.66 11.03 -14.21
CA ASP A 579 5.42 10.51 -15.34
C ASP A 579 4.85 9.16 -15.84
N PRO A 580 4.13 9.14 -16.97
CA PRO A 580 3.64 7.91 -17.57
C PRO A 580 4.74 6.90 -17.91
N LYS A 581 5.98 7.34 -18.17
CA LYS A 581 7.09 6.42 -18.43
C LYS A 581 7.51 5.66 -17.18
N GLU A 582 7.43 6.30 -16.02
CA GLU A 582 7.68 5.63 -14.73
C GLU A 582 6.54 4.66 -14.40
N ALA A 583 5.29 5.05 -14.66
CA ALA A 583 4.15 4.12 -14.57
C ALA A 583 4.34 2.91 -15.50
N ASP A 584 4.74 3.09 -16.76
CA ASP A 584 4.95 2.00 -17.74
C ASP A 584 5.97 0.93 -17.33
N ARG A 585 6.78 1.18 -16.29
CA ARG A 585 7.79 0.23 -15.78
C ARG A 585 7.20 -0.82 -14.82
N ILE A 586 6.01 -0.59 -14.27
CA ILE A 586 5.39 -1.48 -13.30
C ILE A 586 4.37 -2.38 -14.01
N SER A 587 4.55 -3.69 -13.95
CA SER A 587 3.57 -4.67 -14.46
C SER A 587 2.29 -4.70 -13.62
N GLN A 588 1.20 -5.27 -14.16
CA GLN A 588 -0.02 -5.48 -13.37
C GLN A 588 0.26 -6.37 -12.13
N THR A 589 1.01 -7.46 -12.29
CA THR A 589 1.36 -8.36 -11.19
C THR A 589 2.16 -7.66 -10.08
N MET A 590 3.10 -6.77 -10.45
CA MET A 590 3.86 -5.99 -9.47
C MET A 590 2.99 -4.97 -8.76
N LEU A 591 2.09 -4.32 -9.50
CA LEU A 591 1.13 -3.38 -8.95
C LEU A 591 0.22 -4.03 -7.89
N ASP A 592 -0.27 -5.23 -8.16
CA ASP A 592 -1.15 -5.96 -7.24
C ASP A 592 -0.41 -6.28 -5.91
N ARG A 593 0.86 -6.70 -5.99
CA ARG A 593 1.73 -6.91 -4.81
C ARG A 593 2.02 -5.62 -4.03
N MET A 594 2.32 -4.53 -4.75
CA MET A 594 2.48 -3.22 -4.12
C MET A 594 1.18 -2.80 -3.42
N SER A 595 0.04 -3.18 -3.97
CA SER A 595 -1.27 -2.89 -3.39
C SER A 595 -1.60 -3.70 -2.13
N ASP A 596 -1.08 -4.93 -2.01
CA ASP A 596 -1.11 -5.69 -0.75
C ASP A 596 -0.34 -4.92 0.33
N MET A 597 0.86 -4.47 -0.01
CA MET A 597 1.76 -3.77 0.91
C MET A 597 1.22 -2.41 1.36
N THR A 598 0.59 -1.64 0.45
CA THR A 598 -0.01 -0.34 0.80
C THR A 598 -1.18 -0.50 1.77
N VAL A 599 -2.00 -1.54 1.63
CA VAL A 599 -3.10 -1.82 2.57
C VAL A 599 -2.58 -2.18 3.95
N LEU A 600 -1.52 -2.98 4.04
CA LEU A 600 -0.87 -3.28 5.31
C LEU A 600 -0.31 -2.01 5.97
N SER A 601 0.41 -1.18 5.22
CA SER A 601 0.96 0.11 5.69
C SER A 601 -0.14 1.08 6.16
N GLU A 602 -1.25 1.18 5.41
CA GLU A 602 -2.39 2.02 5.76
C GLU A 602 -3.09 1.53 7.02
N THR A 603 -3.30 0.22 7.15
CA THR A 603 -3.90 -0.41 8.34
C THR A 603 -3.04 -0.16 9.58
N ILE A 604 -1.73 -0.36 9.45
CA ILE A 604 -0.76 -0.08 10.52
C ILE A 604 -0.85 1.40 10.94
N SER A 605 -0.88 2.32 9.98
CA SER A 605 -0.97 3.76 10.22
C SER A 605 -2.31 4.17 10.85
N SER A 606 -3.42 3.59 10.38
CA SER A 606 -4.76 3.83 10.92
C SER A 606 -4.83 3.40 12.38
N ILE A 607 -4.37 2.20 12.72
CA ILE A 607 -4.33 1.73 14.13
C ILE A 607 -3.39 2.61 14.98
N ARG A 608 -2.29 3.12 14.42
CA ARG A 608 -1.42 4.06 15.15
C ARG A 608 -2.11 5.38 15.47
N SER A 609 -3.02 5.84 14.62
CA SER A 609 -3.75 7.09 14.85
C SER A 609 -4.74 7.04 16.03
N ASP A 610 -5.04 5.86 16.57
CA ASP A 610 -5.88 5.73 17.77
C ASP A 610 -5.19 6.32 19.01
N GLY A 611 -5.65 7.50 19.43
CA GLY A 611 -5.20 8.19 20.64
C GLY A 611 -5.92 7.75 21.93
N THR A 612 -6.88 6.81 21.85
CA THR A 612 -7.73 6.39 22.97
C THR A 612 -7.37 5.00 23.51
N ARG A 613 -6.69 4.19 22.70
CA ARG A 613 -6.32 2.81 23.02
C ARG A 613 -5.27 2.72 24.10
N ASN A 614 -5.47 1.81 25.05
CA ASN A 614 -4.41 1.37 25.94
C ASN A 614 -3.45 0.48 25.15
N ARG A 615 -2.21 0.93 24.97
CA ARG A 615 -1.21 0.22 24.18
C ARG A 615 -0.50 -0.89 24.94
N SER A 616 -0.77 -1.02 26.25
CA SER A 616 -0.22 -2.09 27.08
C SER A 616 -0.74 -3.44 26.61
N VAL A 617 0.16 -4.40 26.45
CA VAL A 617 -0.19 -5.75 25.98
C VAL A 617 0.07 -6.73 27.10
N ASP A 618 -0.97 -7.39 27.58
CA ASP A 618 -0.76 -8.55 28.44
C ASP A 618 -0.50 -9.77 27.55
N LEU A 619 0.76 -10.20 27.47
CA LEU A 619 1.18 -11.36 26.68
C LEU A 619 0.50 -12.67 27.09
N LYS A 620 0.01 -12.78 28.33
CA LYS A 620 -0.78 -13.94 28.77
C LYS A 620 -2.19 -13.87 28.23
N VAL A 621 -2.79 -12.68 28.16
CA VAL A 621 -4.11 -12.44 27.57
C VAL A 621 -4.06 -12.61 26.05
N ALA A 622 -3.01 -12.14 25.38
CA ALA A 622 -2.80 -12.40 23.95
C ALA A 622 -2.84 -13.92 23.63
N LYS A 623 -2.18 -14.75 24.45
CA LYS A 623 -2.22 -16.22 24.30
C LYS A 623 -3.60 -16.83 24.57
N VAL A 624 -4.40 -16.25 25.48
CA VAL A 624 -5.77 -16.70 25.75
C VAL A 624 -6.72 -16.32 24.61
N PHE A 625 -6.57 -15.13 24.02
CA PHE A 625 -7.34 -14.69 22.85
C PHE A 625 -7.06 -15.59 21.65
N LEU A 626 -5.79 -15.95 21.45
CA LEU A 626 -5.37 -16.90 20.44
C LEU A 626 -5.97 -18.30 20.68
N ALA A 627 -6.11 -18.74 21.94
CA ALA A 627 -6.71 -20.05 22.26
C ALA A 627 -8.26 -20.09 22.16
N GLN A 628 -8.93 -18.93 22.07
CA GLN A 628 -10.40 -18.82 22.01
C GLN A 628 -10.93 -18.47 20.61
N SER A 629 -10.06 -18.35 19.60
CA SER A 629 -10.50 -18.23 18.20
C SER A 629 -11.19 -19.52 17.73
N HIS A 630 -12.00 -19.42 16.68
CA HIS A 630 -12.80 -20.50 16.06
C HIS A 630 -12.04 -21.82 15.81
N ASP A 631 -12.72 -22.84 15.29
CA ASP A 631 -12.29 -24.23 14.97
C ASP A 631 -10.83 -24.53 14.54
N THR A 632 -9.99 -23.54 14.25
CA THR A 632 -8.55 -23.62 13.94
C THR A 632 -7.75 -22.66 14.82
N THR A 633 -6.68 -23.16 15.46
CA THR A 633 -5.89 -22.37 16.41
C THR A 633 -4.86 -21.49 15.69
N PRO A 634 -4.39 -20.38 16.27
CA PRO A 634 -3.30 -19.58 15.71
C PRO A 634 -1.99 -20.34 15.60
N GLU A 635 -1.79 -21.37 16.43
CA GLU A 635 -0.67 -22.31 16.28
C GLU A 635 -0.77 -23.08 14.96
N ASP A 636 -1.97 -23.49 14.55
CA ASP A 636 -2.18 -24.17 13.27
C ASP A 636 -1.93 -23.23 12.08
N TRP A 637 -2.30 -21.96 12.19
CA TRP A 637 -1.99 -20.94 11.17
C TRP A 637 -0.49 -20.73 11.01
N VAL A 638 0.24 -20.56 12.11
CA VAL A 638 1.70 -20.38 12.04
C VAL A 638 2.40 -21.62 11.53
N LYS A 639 2.01 -22.81 11.99
CA LYS A 639 2.55 -24.05 11.41
C LYS A 639 2.28 -24.10 9.91
N LYS A 640 1.07 -23.77 9.46
CA LYS A 640 0.68 -23.80 8.05
C LYS A 640 1.49 -22.81 7.21
N ILE A 641 1.66 -21.57 7.69
CA ILE A 641 2.49 -20.55 7.04
C ILE A 641 3.94 -21.03 6.91
N ASN A 642 4.51 -21.58 7.99
CA ASN A 642 5.90 -22.04 8.02
C ASN A 642 6.10 -23.28 7.14
N ALA A 643 5.08 -24.15 7.03
CA ALA A 643 5.09 -25.33 6.19
C ALA A 643 5.19 -25.00 4.69
N GLN A 644 4.87 -23.77 4.27
CA GLN A 644 4.81 -23.41 2.85
C GLN A 644 6.20 -23.20 2.22
N HIS A 645 7.29 -23.21 2.98
CA HIS A 645 8.65 -23.03 2.47
C HIS A 645 9.26 -24.35 1.96
N GLY A 646 9.44 -24.51 0.65
CA GLY A 646 10.16 -25.67 0.09
C GLY A 646 10.28 -25.66 -1.43
N SER A 647 11.48 -25.97 -1.94
CA SER A 647 11.90 -25.84 -3.36
C SER A 647 11.27 -26.85 -4.34
N ALA A 648 10.43 -27.77 -3.87
CA ALA A 648 9.97 -28.89 -4.68
C ALA A 648 8.74 -28.61 -5.57
N LEU A 649 8.01 -27.49 -5.36
CA LEU A 649 6.74 -27.26 -6.07
C LEU A 649 6.99 -26.85 -7.54
N GLY A 650 7.78 -25.80 -7.76
CA GLY A 650 8.15 -25.34 -9.10
C GLY A 650 8.74 -26.45 -9.96
N ASP A 651 9.74 -27.17 -9.44
CA ASP A 651 10.40 -28.25 -10.19
C ASP A 651 9.45 -29.39 -10.56
N SER A 652 8.46 -29.69 -9.71
CA SER A 652 7.50 -30.78 -9.93
C SER A 652 6.41 -30.45 -10.95
N LEU A 653 5.98 -29.18 -10.99
CA LEU A 653 4.87 -28.70 -11.81
C LEU A 653 5.32 -28.00 -13.10
N GLY A 654 6.59 -27.57 -13.17
CA GLY A 654 7.17 -26.90 -14.34
C GLY A 654 6.93 -27.63 -15.66
N PRO A 655 7.09 -28.96 -15.75
CA PRO A 655 6.79 -29.72 -16.98
C PRO A 655 5.32 -29.67 -17.41
N ASP A 656 4.37 -29.68 -16.46
CA ASP A 656 2.94 -29.59 -16.81
C ASP A 656 2.57 -28.18 -17.28
N LEU A 657 3.15 -27.15 -16.64
CA LEU A 657 2.99 -25.77 -17.10
C LEU A 657 3.60 -25.56 -18.49
N LEU A 658 4.75 -26.20 -18.77
CA LEU A 658 5.37 -26.16 -20.09
C LEU A 658 4.45 -26.78 -21.16
N HIS A 659 3.85 -27.92 -20.88
CA HIS A 659 2.87 -28.56 -21.76
C HIS A 659 1.66 -27.64 -22.01
N LEU A 660 1.10 -27.03 -20.96
CA LEU A 660 0.03 -26.04 -21.10
C LEU A 660 0.45 -24.86 -22.01
N TYR A 661 1.68 -24.38 -21.85
CA TYR A 661 2.19 -23.21 -22.54
C TYR A 661 2.53 -23.46 -24.01
N GLN A 662 3.14 -24.61 -24.33
CA GLN A 662 3.65 -24.92 -25.67
C GLN A 662 2.75 -25.85 -26.48
N GLU A 663 2.17 -26.87 -25.86
CA GLU A 663 1.49 -27.96 -26.55
C GLU A 663 -0.02 -27.75 -26.62
N THR A 664 -0.62 -27.08 -25.62
CA THR A 664 -2.05 -26.76 -25.60
C THR A 664 -2.33 -25.25 -25.45
N PRO A 665 -1.90 -24.41 -26.41
CA PRO A 665 -2.16 -22.97 -26.36
C PRO A 665 -3.67 -22.70 -26.45
N TRP A 666 -4.13 -21.63 -25.78
CA TRP A 666 -5.52 -21.22 -25.86
C TRP A 666 -5.90 -20.87 -27.31
N PRO A 667 -6.99 -21.44 -27.86
CA PRO A 667 -7.32 -21.28 -29.27
C PRO A 667 -7.72 -19.86 -29.63
N ARG A 668 -7.36 -19.44 -30.85
CA ARG A 668 -7.68 -18.11 -31.42
C ARG A 668 -8.64 -18.25 -32.59
N GLY A 669 -9.46 -17.22 -32.82
CA GLY A 669 -10.32 -17.15 -34.00
C GLY A 669 -11.76 -17.65 -33.77
N LYS A 670 -12.43 -18.07 -34.85
CA LYS A 670 -13.87 -18.43 -34.81
C LYS A 670 -14.09 -19.67 -33.95
N LYS A 671 -15.06 -19.61 -33.02
CA LYS A 671 -15.51 -20.75 -32.21
C LYS A 671 -16.17 -21.81 -33.10
N ASN A 672 -15.38 -22.79 -33.52
CA ASN A 672 -15.80 -23.97 -34.30
C ASN A 672 -15.47 -25.25 -33.51
N LEU A 673 -15.74 -26.43 -34.08
CA LEU A 673 -15.47 -27.70 -33.40
C LEU A 673 -13.98 -27.88 -33.04
N GLN A 674 -13.06 -27.34 -33.84
CA GLN A 674 -11.63 -27.39 -33.55
C GLN A 674 -11.28 -26.49 -32.36
N TRP A 675 -11.81 -25.26 -32.34
CA TRP A 675 -11.67 -24.34 -31.21
C TRP A 675 -12.16 -24.98 -29.91
N LEU A 676 -13.31 -25.67 -29.93
CA LEU A 676 -13.85 -26.33 -28.75
C LEU A 676 -12.90 -27.45 -28.25
N LYS A 677 -12.39 -28.28 -29.17
CA LYS A 677 -11.41 -29.33 -28.84
C LYS A 677 -10.14 -28.76 -28.21
N ASP A 678 -9.59 -27.70 -28.82
CA ASP A 678 -8.36 -27.05 -28.35
C ASP A 678 -8.58 -26.38 -26.98
N ALA A 679 -9.73 -25.73 -26.77
CA ALA A 679 -10.10 -25.12 -25.50
C ALA A 679 -10.25 -26.17 -24.39
N THR A 680 -10.90 -27.30 -24.69
CA THR A 680 -11.02 -28.44 -23.76
C THR A 680 -9.66 -29.03 -23.43
N ALA A 681 -8.76 -29.18 -24.40
CA ALA A 681 -7.39 -29.68 -24.15
C ALA A 681 -6.57 -28.74 -23.26
N ALA A 682 -6.67 -27.41 -23.48
CA ALA A 682 -6.01 -26.41 -22.64
C ALA A 682 -6.55 -26.42 -21.20
N ARG A 683 -7.88 -26.54 -21.02
CA ARG A 683 -8.51 -26.66 -19.69
C ARG A 683 -8.10 -27.94 -18.96
N ALA A 684 -8.08 -29.07 -19.66
CA ALA A 684 -7.64 -30.34 -19.09
C ALA A 684 -6.17 -30.26 -18.63
N SER A 685 -5.31 -29.61 -19.43
CA SER A 685 -3.91 -29.40 -19.07
C SER A 685 -3.76 -28.49 -17.84
N LEU A 686 -4.54 -27.42 -17.74
CA LEU A 686 -4.52 -26.56 -16.55
C LEU A 686 -5.07 -27.28 -15.31
N THR A 687 -6.14 -28.06 -15.46
CA THR A 687 -6.72 -28.86 -14.37
C THR A 687 -5.68 -29.83 -13.82
N LYS A 688 -4.93 -30.51 -14.70
CA LYS A 688 -3.83 -31.40 -14.29
C LYS A 688 -2.75 -30.70 -13.46
N VAL A 689 -2.38 -29.45 -13.81
CA VAL A 689 -1.42 -28.65 -13.02
C VAL A 689 -1.94 -28.45 -11.59
N TRP A 690 -3.22 -28.11 -11.44
CA TRP A 690 -3.82 -27.82 -10.15
C TRP A 690 -4.16 -29.06 -9.32
N ASP A 691 -4.59 -30.17 -9.94
CA ASP A 691 -4.79 -31.45 -9.25
C ASP A 691 -3.47 -31.90 -8.59
N ARG A 692 -2.37 -31.89 -9.36
CA ARG A 692 -1.03 -32.20 -8.83
C ARG A 692 -0.55 -31.18 -7.80
N SER A 693 -0.90 -29.90 -7.96
CA SER A 693 -0.60 -28.86 -6.97
C SER A 693 -1.30 -29.15 -5.63
N GLY A 694 -2.58 -29.53 -5.67
CA GLY A 694 -3.36 -29.93 -4.49
C GLY A 694 -2.78 -31.15 -3.79
N GLU A 695 -2.38 -32.19 -4.54
CA GLU A 695 -1.69 -33.38 -4.00
C GLU A 695 -0.40 -33.01 -3.27
N LEU A 696 0.46 -32.19 -3.89
CA LEU A 696 1.74 -31.75 -3.31
C LEU A 696 1.52 -30.85 -2.10
N TRP A 697 0.51 -29.98 -2.13
CA TRP A 697 0.12 -29.11 -1.04
C TRP A 697 -0.35 -29.91 0.17
N ALA A 698 -1.33 -30.79 -0.02
CA ALA A 698 -1.87 -31.64 1.04
C ALA A 698 -0.80 -32.54 1.65
N LYS A 699 0.06 -33.14 0.82
CA LYS A 699 1.19 -33.95 1.29
C LYS A 699 2.09 -33.14 2.23
N ARG A 700 2.49 -31.93 1.82
CA ARG A 700 3.38 -31.08 2.63
C ARG A 700 2.74 -30.64 3.95
N LEU A 701 1.47 -30.23 3.92
CA LEU A 701 0.75 -29.85 5.13
C LEU A 701 0.54 -31.05 6.08
N THR A 702 0.34 -32.25 5.53
CA THR A 702 0.24 -33.48 6.32
C THR A 702 1.58 -33.83 6.99
N GLU A 703 2.69 -33.76 6.24
CA GLU A 703 4.05 -34.01 6.76
C GLU A 703 4.45 -33.04 7.88
N THR A 704 3.88 -31.84 7.89
CA THR A 704 4.13 -30.80 8.90
C THR A 704 3.13 -30.82 10.07
N GLY A 705 2.19 -31.78 10.09
CA GLY A 705 1.27 -32.01 11.19
C GLY A 705 0.14 -30.99 11.30
N ILE A 706 -0.27 -30.39 10.17
CA ILE A 706 -1.43 -29.49 10.11
C ILE A 706 -2.73 -30.29 10.24
N SER A 707 -3.74 -29.71 10.90
CA SER A 707 -5.06 -30.33 11.03
C SER A 707 -5.68 -30.66 9.67
N GLN A 708 -6.31 -31.84 9.54
CA GLN A 708 -6.98 -32.26 8.30
C GLN A 708 -8.01 -31.23 7.81
N LYS A 709 -8.74 -30.58 8.73
CA LYS A 709 -9.71 -29.53 8.40
C LYS A 709 -9.09 -28.40 7.58
N LEU A 710 -7.96 -27.84 8.00
CA LEU A 710 -7.26 -26.77 7.27
C LEU A 710 -6.69 -27.21 5.91
N ILE A 711 -6.42 -28.50 5.76
CA ILE A 711 -5.99 -29.10 4.50
C ILE A 711 -7.21 -29.20 3.57
N ASP A 712 -8.33 -29.73 4.08
CA ASP A 712 -9.58 -29.85 3.35
C ASP A 712 -10.12 -28.47 2.89
N ASP A 713 -10.07 -27.46 3.76
CA ASP A 713 -10.45 -26.08 3.45
C ASP A 713 -9.61 -25.49 2.29
N ASP A 714 -8.32 -25.85 2.19
CA ASP A 714 -7.48 -25.43 1.07
C ASP A 714 -7.76 -26.26 -0.19
N LEU A 715 -7.95 -27.58 -0.05
CA LEU A 715 -8.25 -28.46 -1.18
C LEU A 715 -9.58 -28.11 -1.85
N GLU A 716 -10.60 -27.74 -1.08
CA GLU A 716 -11.87 -27.24 -1.62
C GLU A 716 -11.64 -26.01 -2.52
N LEU A 717 -10.74 -25.11 -2.13
CA LEU A 717 -10.39 -23.92 -2.91
C LEU A 717 -9.50 -24.23 -4.12
N LEU A 718 -8.71 -25.30 -4.06
CA LEU A 718 -7.83 -25.76 -5.15
C LEU A 718 -8.56 -26.60 -6.20
N HIS A 719 -9.85 -26.86 -5.99
CA HIS A 719 -10.72 -27.60 -6.92
C HIS A 719 -11.79 -26.69 -7.53
N ALA A 720 -11.44 -25.44 -7.89
CA ALA A 720 -12.40 -24.47 -8.45
C ALA A 720 -13.08 -24.98 -9.74
N THR A 721 -12.42 -25.89 -10.47
CA THR A 721 -13.00 -26.54 -11.66
C THR A 721 -14.16 -27.47 -11.31
N THR A 722 -14.27 -27.99 -10.09
CA THR A 722 -15.38 -28.87 -9.65
C THR A 722 -16.62 -28.10 -9.22
N ASN A 723 -16.53 -26.77 -9.10
CA ASN A 723 -17.64 -25.91 -8.73
C ASN A 723 -18.79 -26.05 -9.75
N SER A 724 -20.02 -26.27 -9.26
CA SER A 724 -21.20 -26.47 -10.10
C SER A 724 -21.43 -25.30 -11.07
N ARG A 725 -21.22 -24.07 -10.61
CA ARG A 725 -21.34 -22.88 -11.44
C ARG A 725 -20.36 -22.90 -12.62
N TYR A 726 -19.10 -23.24 -12.37
CA TYR A 726 -18.10 -23.31 -13.44
C TYR A 726 -18.44 -24.40 -14.45
N GLN A 727 -18.93 -25.55 -14.00
CA GLN A 727 -19.37 -26.63 -14.87
C GLN A 727 -20.58 -26.23 -15.72
N GLU A 728 -21.55 -25.52 -15.15
CA GLU A 728 -22.68 -24.95 -15.89
C GLU A 728 -22.23 -23.91 -16.94
N GLU A 729 -21.30 -23.02 -16.58
CA GLU A 729 -20.69 -22.06 -17.53
C GLU A 729 -20.05 -22.77 -18.73
N LEU A 730 -19.32 -23.87 -18.49
CA LEU A 730 -18.69 -24.65 -19.55
C LEU A 730 -19.73 -25.34 -20.44
N GLN A 731 -20.76 -25.95 -19.85
CA GLN A 731 -21.83 -26.60 -20.60
C GLN A 731 -22.61 -25.60 -21.46
N GLN A 732 -22.90 -24.41 -20.93
CA GLN A 732 -23.54 -23.34 -21.68
C GLN A 732 -22.66 -22.85 -22.83
N GLU A 733 -21.35 -22.66 -22.61
CA GLU A 733 -20.44 -22.28 -23.69
C GLU A 733 -20.38 -23.36 -24.78
N GLU A 734 -20.26 -24.62 -24.39
CA GLU A 734 -20.25 -25.75 -25.32
C GLU A 734 -21.53 -25.78 -26.16
N GLN A 735 -22.70 -25.70 -25.53
CA GLN A 735 -23.99 -25.68 -26.22
C GLN A 735 -24.10 -24.50 -27.19
N LEU A 736 -23.67 -23.30 -26.77
CA LEU A 736 -23.68 -22.11 -27.63
C LEU A 736 -22.77 -22.27 -28.85
N VAL A 737 -21.59 -22.87 -28.70
CA VAL A 737 -20.68 -23.13 -29.82
C VAL A 737 -21.30 -24.15 -30.78
N LEU A 738 -21.93 -25.20 -30.27
CA LEU A 738 -22.63 -26.20 -31.08
C LEU A 738 -23.83 -25.59 -31.83
N ASP A 739 -24.60 -24.72 -31.19
CA ASP A 739 -25.72 -23.99 -31.81
C ASP A 739 -25.26 -23.01 -32.89
N LEU A 740 -24.12 -22.34 -32.70
CA LEU A 740 -23.53 -21.47 -33.72
C LEU A 740 -23.07 -22.29 -34.94
N ILE A 741 -22.51 -23.48 -34.71
CA ILE A 741 -22.12 -24.40 -35.77
C ILE A 741 -23.36 -24.86 -36.54
N SER A 742 -24.42 -25.29 -35.85
CA SER A 742 -25.65 -25.79 -36.50
C SER A 742 -26.33 -24.71 -37.35
N LYS A 743 -26.44 -23.47 -36.84
CA LYS A 743 -26.95 -22.32 -37.60
C LYS A 743 -26.10 -22.00 -38.83
N SER A 744 -24.77 -22.09 -38.72
CA SER A 744 -23.88 -21.84 -39.87
C SER A 744 -23.97 -22.93 -40.95
N VAL A 745 -24.27 -24.18 -40.56
CA VAL A 745 -24.51 -25.30 -41.48
C VAL A 745 -25.87 -25.13 -42.19
N GLN A 746 -26.89 -24.67 -41.47
CA GLN A 746 -28.22 -24.38 -42.04
C GLN A 746 -28.15 -23.28 -43.11
N VAL A 747 -27.49 -22.15 -42.82
CA VAL A 747 -27.29 -21.06 -43.80
C VAL A 747 -26.48 -21.53 -45.02
N SER A 748 -25.45 -22.37 -44.83
CA SER A 748 -24.68 -22.94 -45.94
C SER A 748 -25.46 -23.97 -46.79
N CYS A 749 -26.52 -24.57 -46.25
CA CYS A 749 -27.41 -25.47 -46.99
C CYS A 749 -28.47 -24.69 -47.77
N GLU A 750 -28.92 -23.55 -47.27
CA GLU A 750 -29.83 -22.63 -47.96
C GLU A 750 -29.14 -21.92 -49.15
N ASP A 751 -27.89 -21.49 -49.00
CA ASP A 751 -27.10 -20.88 -50.10
C ASP A 751 -26.72 -21.88 -51.23
N LYS A 752 -26.80 -23.20 -50.98
CA LYS A 752 -26.64 -24.23 -52.02
C LYS A 752 -27.92 -24.47 -52.84
N ALA A 753 -29.05 -23.88 -52.46
CA ALA A 753 -30.32 -24.05 -53.16
C ALA A 753 -30.53 -23.06 -54.33
N GLU A 754 -29.74 -21.99 -54.44
CA GLU A 754 -29.76 -21.09 -55.60
C GLU A 754 -28.44 -21.16 -56.39
N ALA A 755 -28.25 -22.28 -57.09
CA ALA A 755 -27.27 -22.34 -58.16
C ALA A 755 -27.73 -21.43 -59.32
N GLN A 756 -27.14 -20.24 -59.41
CA GLN A 756 -27.26 -19.34 -60.55
C GLN A 756 -26.81 -20.06 -61.84
N THR A 757 -27.77 -20.48 -62.66
CA THR A 757 -27.55 -21.08 -63.99
C THR A 757 -27.52 -20.03 -65.09
N VAL A 758 -26.52 -19.14 -65.14
CA VAL A 758 -26.17 -18.41 -66.38
C VAL A 758 -24.67 -18.08 -66.38
N TRP A 759 -23.91 -18.75 -67.25
CA TRP A 759 -22.55 -18.36 -67.64
C TRP A 759 -22.62 -17.62 -68.99
N GLY A 760 -22.15 -16.38 -69.06
CA GLY A 760 -22.30 -15.54 -70.25
C GLY A 760 -21.28 -14.41 -70.40
N LYS A 761 -20.09 -14.80 -70.88
CA LYS A 761 -19.13 -14.12 -71.80
C LYS A 761 -18.37 -12.83 -71.41
N GLU A 762 -17.10 -12.89 -71.79
CA GLU A 762 -15.97 -11.96 -71.67
C GLU A 762 -16.10 -10.71 -72.57
N ASN A 763 -15.68 -9.54 -72.09
CA ASN A 763 -14.43 -8.91 -72.55
C ASN A 763 -14.08 -7.56 -71.86
N ASP A 764 -12.78 -7.44 -71.58
CA ASP A 764 -11.91 -6.26 -71.53
C ASP A 764 -12.35 -4.97 -70.81
N SER A 765 -11.60 -4.61 -69.75
CA SER A 765 -10.62 -3.50 -69.82
C SER A 765 -10.00 -3.17 -68.44
N ARG A 766 -8.69 -2.88 -68.48
CA ARG A 766 -7.85 -2.29 -67.42
C ARG A 766 -8.53 -1.15 -66.64
N ALA A 767 -8.29 -1.08 -65.32
CA ALA A 767 -7.46 -0.05 -64.66
C ALA A 767 -7.88 0.26 -63.21
N SER A 768 -6.86 0.28 -62.33
CA SER A 768 -6.63 1.19 -61.18
C SER A 768 -7.73 1.56 -60.17
N LEU A 769 -7.38 1.34 -58.90
CA LEU A 769 -7.88 2.00 -57.68
C LEU A 769 -8.20 3.50 -57.87
N PRO A 770 -9.18 4.03 -57.11
CA PRO A 770 -8.82 5.12 -56.21
C PRO A 770 -9.51 5.12 -54.83
N THR A 771 -8.65 5.35 -53.85
CA THR A 771 -8.81 6.14 -52.62
C THR A 771 -9.76 7.35 -52.77
N ARG A 772 -10.62 7.62 -51.78
CA ARG A 772 -10.59 8.82 -50.89
C ARG A 772 -11.94 9.13 -50.20
N PHE A 773 -11.83 9.28 -48.89
CA PHE A 773 -12.36 10.33 -47.99
C PHE A 773 -13.85 10.72 -47.94
N ARG A 774 -14.29 10.83 -46.68
CA ARG A 774 -15.50 11.42 -46.09
C ARG A 774 -15.90 12.79 -46.63
N THR A 775 -17.22 13.02 -46.65
CA THR A 775 -17.82 14.33 -46.37
C THR A 775 -19.11 14.15 -45.55
N LYS A 776 -19.22 14.88 -44.43
CA LYS A 776 -20.48 15.17 -43.69
C LYS A 776 -21.18 16.35 -44.40
N VAL A 777 -22.52 16.48 -44.36
CA VAL A 777 -23.37 17.53 -43.70
C VAL A 777 -24.89 17.16 -43.92
N PRO A 778 -25.93 17.91 -43.48
CA PRO A 778 -26.78 17.68 -42.29
C PRO A 778 -28.29 17.41 -42.52
N PHE A 779 -28.95 17.20 -41.38
CA PHE A 779 -30.37 17.12 -41.01
C PHE A 779 -31.38 18.10 -41.66
N VAL A 780 -32.61 17.62 -41.92
CA VAL A 780 -33.88 18.40 -41.95
C VAL A 780 -35.00 17.52 -41.37
N SER A 781 -35.90 18.12 -40.60
CA SER A 781 -36.93 17.50 -39.75
C SER A 781 -38.39 17.72 -40.21
N ASP A 782 -39.23 16.74 -39.81
CA ASP A 782 -40.69 16.76 -39.49
C ASP A 782 -41.75 16.81 -40.63
N PRO A 783 -43.06 16.45 -40.41
CA PRO A 783 -43.76 15.89 -39.21
C PRO A 783 -44.78 14.71 -39.44
N VAL A 784 -45.06 14.00 -38.33
CA VAL A 784 -46.32 13.40 -37.76
C VAL A 784 -47.59 13.15 -38.61
N THR A 785 -48.19 11.93 -38.53
CA THR A 785 -49.64 11.69 -38.21
C THR A 785 -49.92 10.28 -37.62
N SER A 786 -50.85 10.24 -36.66
CA SER A 786 -51.43 9.16 -35.84
C SER A 786 -52.46 8.23 -36.51
N ALA A 787 -52.65 6.99 -36.00
CA ALA A 787 -53.93 6.49 -35.42
C ALA A 787 -54.02 4.94 -35.26
N ASP A 788 -54.37 4.52 -34.03
CA ASP A 788 -55.27 3.44 -33.56
C ASP A 788 -55.21 1.95 -34.02
N MET A 789 -54.78 1.10 -33.06
CA MET A 789 -55.44 -0.07 -32.42
C MET A 789 -56.46 -0.96 -33.19
N PRO A 790 -56.47 -2.28 -32.89
CA PRO A 790 -57.56 -2.79 -32.03
C PRO A 790 -57.15 -3.76 -30.91
N LYS A 791 -57.96 -3.70 -29.83
CA LYS A 791 -57.97 -4.53 -28.60
C LYS A 791 -58.61 -5.89 -28.84
N VAL A 792 -58.14 -6.94 -28.13
CA VAL A 792 -58.99 -8.01 -27.53
C VAL A 792 -58.34 -8.51 -26.22
N SER A 793 -59.16 -8.71 -25.19
CA SER A 793 -58.89 -9.36 -23.88
C SER A 793 -60.04 -10.36 -23.62
N PRO A 794 -60.11 -11.11 -22.51
CA PRO A 794 -59.17 -12.08 -21.91
C PRO A 794 -59.85 -13.45 -21.64
N ALA A 795 -59.11 -14.51 -21.27
CA ALA A 795 -59.66 -15.74 -20.65
C ALA A 795 -58.56 -16.54 -19.88
N PRO A 796 -58.89 -17.42 -18.90
CA PRO A 796 -58.35 -17.31 -17.55
C PRO A 796 -57.40 -18.44 -17.08
N ASP A 797 -56.79 -18.17 -15.92
CA ASP A 797 -55.92 -18.93 -15.02
C ASP A 797 -55.96 -20.48 -15.04
N ASN A 798 -54.76 -21.08 -14.90
CA ASN A 798 -54.36 -21.73 -13.65
C ASN A 798 -52.99 -22.42 -13.79
N THR A 799 -51.92 -21.83 -13.24
CA THR A 799 -50.88 -22.62 -12.55
C THR A 799 -50.12 -21.72 -11.58
N ILE A 800 -50.08 -22.16 -10.32
CA ILE A 800 -49.47 -21.47 -9.18
C ILE A 800 -47.97 -21.29 -9.45
N ALA A 801 -47.56 -20.06 -9.78
CA ALA A 801 -46.16 -19.67 -9.85
C ALA A 801 -45.71 -19.19 -8.46
N SER A 802 -44.77 -19.95 -7.89
CA SER A 802 -43.88 -19.48 -6.84
C SER A 802 -43.27 -18.14 -7.25
N THR A 803 -43.57 -17.08 -6.48
CA THR A 803 -43.00 -15.75 -6.64
C THR A 803 -41.49 -15.79 -6.42
N PHE A 804 -40.72 -15.90 -7.50
CA PHE A 804 -39.35 -15.40 -7.52
C PHE A 804 -39.43 -13.88 -7.67
N ASP A 805 -38.86 -13.14 -6.71
CA ASP A 805 -38.67 -11.69 -6.85
C ASP A 805 -37.86 -11.43 -8.13
N LEU A 806 -38.43 -10.65 -9.06
CA LEU A 806 -37.76 -10.23 -10.29
C LEU A 806 -36.50 -9.41 -9.96
N PRO A 807 -35.36 -9.65 -10.64
CA PRO A 807 -34.13 -8.90 -10.40
C PRO A 807 -34.36 -7.40 -10.67
N HIS A 808 -33.85 -6.53 -9.79
CA HIS A 808 -33.89 -5.09 -9.96
C HIS A 808 -33.21 -4.67 -11.28
N VAL A 809 -34.01 -4.35 -12.30
CA VAL A 809 -33.54 -3.81 -13.59
C VAL A 809 -32.82 -2.49 -13.35
N ARG A 810 -31.60 -2.36 -13.90
CA ARG A 810 -30.78 -1.15 -13.84
C ARG A 810 -30.92 -0.37 -15.13
N LEU A 811 -31.55 0.80 -15.03
CA LEU A 811 -31.60 1.76 -16.12
C LEU A 811 -30.23 2.44 -16.26
N VAL A 812 -29.63 2.43 -17.45
CA VAL A 812 -28.32 3.06 -17.74
C VAL A 812 -28.39 3.87 -19.03
N LYS A 813 -27.55 4.90 -19.18
CA LYS A 813 -27.46 5.71 -20.40
C LYS A 813 -27.01 4.85 -21.59
N HIS A 814 -27.53 5.14 -22.77
CA HIS A 814 -27.21 4.43 -24.02
C HIS A 814 -25.69 4.23 -24.24
N TYR A 815 -24.92 5.30 -24.05
CA TYR A 815 -23.46 5.28 -24.21
C TYR A 815 -22.74 4.36 -23.20
N ASN A 816 -23.33 4.10 -22.04
CA ASN A 816 -22.78 3.19 -21.03
C ASN A 816 -23.30 1.76 -21.18
N LEU A 817 -24.51 1.58 -21.75
CA LEU A 817 -25.10 0.26 -22.01
C LEU A 817 -24.16 -0.66 -22.81
N VAL A 818 -23.40 -0.09 -23.75
CA VAL A 818 -22.42 -0.82 -24.54
C VAL A 818 -21.35 -1.52 -23.69
N VAL A 819 -20.95 -0.95 -22.54
CA VAL A 819 -19.97 -1.60 -21.64
C VAL A 819 -20.55 -2.91 -21.11
N PHE A 820 -21.79 -2.90 -20.62
CA PHE A 820 -22.48 -4.08 -20.10
C PHE A 820 -22.77 -5.12 -21.18
N GLN A 821 -23.11 -4.68 -22.40
CA GLN A 821 -23.28 -5.58 -23.53
C GLN A 821 -22.00 -6.32 -23.94
N HIS A 822 -20.83 -5.72 -23.66
CA HIS A 822 -19.52 -6.33 -23.91
C HIS A 822 -18.99 -7.09 -22.68
N MET A 823 -19.42 -6.76 -21.46
CA MET A 823 -19.20 -7.58 -20.26
C MET A 823 -19.98 -8.89 -20.34
N PHE A 824 -21.23 -8.84 -20.82
CA PHE A 824 -22.15 -9.97 -20.94
C PHE A 824 -22.63 -10.14 -22.40
N PRO A 825 -21.79 -10.62 -23.31
CA PRO A 825 -22.10 -10.72 -24.74
C PRO A 825 -23.16 -11.79 -25.06
N LEU A 826 -24.01 -11.51 -26.07
CA LEU A 826 -24.98 -12.49 -26.58
C LEU A 826 -24.28 -13.61 -27.35
N GLY A 827 -24.76 -14.84 -27.17
CA GLY A 827 -24.36 -15.98 -27.99
C GLY A 827 -22.89 -16.40 -27.82
N GLY A 828 -22.28 -16.12 -26.65
CA GLY A 828 -20.92 -16.58 -26.34
C GLY A 828 -19.81 -15.92 -27.17
N ALA A 829 -20.10 -14.83 -27.89
CA ALA A 829 -19.10 -14.04 -28.61
C ALA A 829 -18.16 -13.36 -27.61
N GLU A 830 -16.84 -13.46 -27.77
CA GLU A 830 -15.93 -12.69 -26.92
C GLU A 830 -15.96 -11.21 -27.31
N SER A 831 -16.00 -10.32 -26.31
CA SER A 831 -15.74 -8.92 -26.58
C SER A 831 -14.38 -8.77 -27.28
N GLN A 832 -14.33 -8.01 -28.36
CA GLN A 832 -13.07 -7.59 -28.99
C GLN A 832 -12.76 -6.12 -28.67
N ARG A 833 -13.61 -5.48 -27.85
CA ARG A 833 -13.57 -4.05 -27.61
C ARG A 833 -12.88 -3.75 -26.29
N SER A 834 -11.93 -2.82 -26.35
CA SER A 834 -11.33 -2.20 -25.18
C SER A 834 -12.06 -0.91 -24.81
N PHE A 835 -12.10 -0.59 -23.52
CA PHE A 835 -12.70 0.63 -22.99
C PHE A 835 -11.67 1.43 -22.21
N SER A 836 -11.77 2.76 -22.22
CA SER A 836 -10.98 3.56 -21.29
C SER A 836 -11.48 3.29 -19.87
N TRP A 837 -10.57 3.29 -18.90
CA TRP A 837 -10.92 3.11 -17.50
C TRP A 837 -12.00 4.09 -17.04
N GLN A 838 -11.90 5.36 -17.45
CA GLN A 838 -12.90 6.39 -17.11
C GLN A 838 -14.29 6.09 -17.70
N HIS A 839 -14.37 5.57 -18.93
CA HIS A 839 -15.67 5.17 -19.50
C HIS A 839 -16.26 3.98 -18.72
N PHE A 840 -15.42 2.99 -18.40
CA PHE A 840 -15.84 1.86 -17.56
C PHE A 840 -16.37 2.33 -16.20
N LEU A 841 -15.65 3.21 -15.50
CA LEU A 841 -16.09 3.78 -14.22
C LEU A 841 -17.39 4.59 -14.35
N GLY A 842 -17.51 5.39 -15.41
CA GLY A 842 -18.74 6.12 -15.72
C GLY A 842 -19.94 5.19 -15.90
N ALA A 843 -19.72 4.02 -16.52
CA ALA A 843 -20.76 2.99 -16.66
C ALA A 843 -21.12 2.35 -15.30
N MET A 844 -20.14 2.04 -14.45
CA MET A 844 -20.40 1.50 -13.10
C MET A 844 -21.20 2.46 -12.23
N VAL A 845 -20.88 3.77 -12.27
CA VAL A 845 -21.63 4.80 -11.53
C VAL A 845 -23.06 4.92 -12.04
N ASP A 846 -23.24 4.91 -13.37
CA ASP A 846 -24.57 4.97 -13.99
C ASP A 846 -25.42 3.73 -13.67
N ALA A 847 -24.78 2.59 -13.38
CA ALA A 847 -25.42 1.39 -12.86
C ALA A 847 -25.64 1.40 -11.34
N GLY A 848 -25.38 2.51 -10.63
CA GLY A 848 -25.73 2.68 -9.22
C GLY A 848 -24.60 2.44 -8.21
N PHE A 849 -23.36 2.27 -8.67
CA PHE A 849 -22.21 2.25 -7.77
C PHE A 849 -21.78 3.66 -7.36
N SER A 850 -21.38 3.82 -6.11
CA SER A 850 -20.44 4.87 -5.71
C SER A 850 -19.00 4.34 -5.83
N ILE A 851 -18.09 5.21 -6.28
CA ILE A 851 -16.67 4.88 -6.36
C ILE A 851 -15.97 5.47 -5.15
N LEU A 852 -15.42 4.59 -4.32
CA LEU A 852 -14.50 4.94 -3.25
C LEU A 852 -13.09 4.64 -3.74
N GLN A 853 -12.26 5.67 -3.89
CA GLN A 853 -10.87 5.47 -4.21
C GLN A 853 -10.23 4.63 -3.09
N SER A 854 -9.64 3.49 -3.44
CA SER A 854 -8.90 2.63 -2.51
C SER A 854 -7.40 2.84 -2.72
N GLN A 855 -6.59 2.29 -1.82
CA GLN A 855 -5.14 2.41 -1.89
C GLN A 855 -4.58 1.64 -3.10
N GLY A 856 -3.57 2.19 -3.76
CA GLY A 856 -2.96 1.58 -4.95
C GLY A 856 -3.68 1.97 -6.24
N SER A 857 -3.68 1.04 -7.21
CA SER A 857 -4.57 1.11 -8.37
C SER A 857 -5.99 0.61 -8.08
N ALA A 858 -6.25 0.16 -6.85
CA ALA A 858 -7.53 -0.37 -6.43
C ALA A 858 -8.57 0.74 -6.31
N ILE A 859 -9.80 0.42 -6.68
CA ILE A 859 -10.99 1.19 -6.32
C ILE A 859 -12.00 0.25 -5.69
N THR A 860 -12.75 0.75 -4.72
CA THR A 860 -13.91 0.05 -4.17
C THR A 860 -15.15 0.61 -4.84
N LEU A 861 -15.90 -0.25 -5.51
CA LEU A 861 -17.24 0.04 -5.97
C LEU A 861 -18.22 -0.36 -4.87
N LYS A 862 -18.98 0.59 -4.33
CA LYS A 862 -19.99 0.36 -3.29
C LYS A 862 -21.39 0.57 -3.86
N LEU A 863 -22.24 -0.45 -3.75
CA LEU A 863 -23.60 -0.38 -4.29
C LEU A 863 -24.50 0.34 -3.29
N ASN A 864 -25.08 1.48 -3.68
CA ASN A 864 -25.78 2.37 -2.75
C ASN A 864 -27.13 1.81 -2.28
N ASP A 865 -27.85 1.09 -3.15
CA ASP A 865 -29.20 0.57 -2.91
C ASP A 865 -29.22 -0.96 -2.94
N TYR A 866 -28.55 -1.62 -2.00
CA TYR A 866 -28.50 -3.09 -1.94
C TYR A 866 -29.36 -3.67 -0.81
N SER A 867 -30.43 -4.38 -1.18
CA SER A 867 -31.33 -5.16 -0.31
C SER A 867 -31.19 -6.69 -0.47
N GLY A 868 -30.22 -7.16 -1.26
CA GLY A 868 -30.00 -8.60 -1.54
C GLY A 868 -29.08 -9.31 -0.53
N THR A 869 -28.79 -10.60 -0.80
CA THR A 869 -28.00 -11.52 0.04
C THR A 869 -26.50 -11.62 -0.30
N GLY A 870 -26.02 -10.89 -1.31
CA GLY A 870 -24.61 -10.82 -1.76
C GLY A 870 -23.79 -9.72 -1.08
N VAL A 871 -22.62 -9.38 -1.65
CA VAL A 871 -21.74 -8.34 -1.09
C VAL A 871 -22.17 -6.94 -1.48
N LYS A 872 -21.88 -5.96 -0.61
CA LYS A 872 -22.19 -4.53 -0.87
C LYS A 872 -21.08 -3.81 -1.65
N THR A 873 -19.87 -4.38 -1.67
CA THR A 873 -18.67 -3.75 -2.23
C THR A 873 -17.86 -4.74 -3.06
N ILE A 874 -17.13 -4.22 -4.04
CA ILE A 874 -16.13 -4.98 -4.80
C ILE A 874 -14.92 -4.11 -5.10
N VAL A 875 -13.73 -4.66 -4.92
CA VAL A 875 -12.48 -4.00 -5.30
C VAL A 875 -12.05 -4.39 -6.71
N LEU A 876 -11.84 -3.39 -7.55
CA LEU A 876 -11.29 -3.54 -8.90
C LEU A 876 -9.96 -2.79 -9.00
N HIS A 877 -8.98 -3.42 -9.64
CA HIS A 877 -7.74 -2.75 -9.98
C HIS A 877 -7.87 -2.03 -11.31
N ARG A 878 -7.42 -0.77 -11.33
CA ARG A 878 -7.25 -0.03 -12.57
C ARG A 878 -6.24 -0.78 -13.45
N PRO A 879 -6.55 -0.98 -14.74
CA PRO A 879 -5.60 -1.56 -15.69
C PRO A 879 -4.29 -0.79 -15.72
N HIS A 880 -3.20 -1.52 -15.71
CA HIS A 880 -1.86 -0.99 -15.69
C HIS A 880 -0.95 -1.71 -16.70
N PRO A 881 -0.01 -1.00 -17.36
CA PRO A 881 0.33 0.42 -17.20
C PRO A 881 -0.58 1.40 -17.93
N SER A 882 -1.25 0.95 -19.00
CA SER A 882 -2.25 1.76 -19.69
C SER A 882 -3.62 1.62 -19.01
N PRO A 883 -4.36 2.72 -18.74
CA PRO A 883 -5.70 2.70 -18.15
C PRO A 883 -6.79 2.26 -19.13
N THR A 884 -6.58 1.10 -19.75
CA THR A 884 -7.44 0.52 -20.77
C THR A 884 -7.93 -0.83 -20.29
N VAL A 885 -9.24 -0.95 -20.08
CA VAL A 885 -9.88 -2.24 -19.81
C VAL A 885 -9.91 -3.02 -21.11
N ASN A 886 -8.97 -3.96 -21.26
CA ASN A 886 -8.94 -4.86 -22.41
C ASN A 886 -10.02 -5.95 -22.27
N PRO A 887 -10.35 -6.69 -23.34
CA PRO A 887 -11.42 -7.68 -23.29
C PRO A 887 -11.25 -8.80 -22.26
N VAL A 888 -10.01 -9.24 -22.02
CA VAL A 888 -9.72 -10.28 -21.01
C VAL A 888 -10.03 -9.75 -19.61
N MET A 889 -9.60 -8.52 -19.32
CA MET A 889 -9.91 -7.86 -18.05
C MET A 889 -11.41 -7.60 -17.90
N LEU A 890 -12.09 -7.15 -18.96
CA LEU A 890 -13.53 -6.92 -18.94
C LEU A 890 -14.31 -8.20 -18.62
N ARG A 891 -13.92 -9.32 -19.22
CA ARG A 891 -14.50 -10.65 -18.94
C ARG A 891 -14.29 -11.08 -17.50
N ARG A 892 -13.09 -10.85 -16.94
CA ARG A 892 -12.81 -11.14 -15.52
C ARG A 892 -13.68 -10.32 -14.59
N ILE A 893 -13.78 -9.01 -14.85
CA ILE A 893 -14.65 -8.12 -14.07
C ILE A 893 -16.10 -8.59 -14.17
N ALA A 894 -16.57 -8.98 -15.37
CA ALA A 894 -17.92 -9.50 -15.58
C ALA A 894 -18.20 -10.76 -14.73
N LYS A 895 -17.29 -11.74 -14.73
CA LYS A 895 -17.41 -12.96 -13.90
C LYS A 895 -17.51 -12.63 -12.41
N ARG A 896 -16.71 -11.68 -11.93
CA ARG A 896 -16.75 -11.21 -10.53
C ARG A 896 -18.07 -10.49 -10.23
N MET A 897 -18.56 -9.65 -11.13
CA MET A 897 -19.84 -8.95 -10.97
C MET A 897 -21.03 -9.92 -10.92
N GLU A 898 -21.00 -10.95 -11.76
CA GLU A 898 -21.98 -12.04 -11.72
C GLU A 898 -21.91 -12.82 -10.40
N LYS A 899 -20.69 -13.17 -9.94
CA LYS A 899 -20.47 -13.89 -8.67
C LYS A 899 -21.03 -13.15 -7.47
N TRP A 900 -20.68 -11.88 -7.36
CA TRP A 900 -20.85 -11.11 -6.15
C TRP A 900 -22.17 -10.33 -6.10
N PHE A 901 -22.72 -9.98 -7.27
CA PHE A 901 -23.93 -9.17 -7.39
C PHE A 901 -25.03 -9.82 -8.25
N GLY A 902 -24.81 -11.00 -8.83
CA GLY A 902 -25.77 -11.66 -9.71
C GLY A 902 -25.97 -10.94 -11.05
N TRP A 903 -25.04 -10.08 -11.46
CA TRP A 903 -25.18 -9.28 -12.68
C TRP A 903 -25.14 -10.14 -13.95
N HIS A 904 -26.16 -9.97 -14.80
CA HIS A 904 -26.24 -10.57 -16.13
C HIS A 904 -26.77 -9.56 -17.16
N ARG A 905 -26.72 -9.91 -18.46
CA ARG A 905 -26.99 -8.97 -19.56
C ARG A 905 -28.36 -8.30 -19.46
N GLU A 906 -29.39 -9.07 -19.16
CA GLU A 906 -30.81 -8.66 -19.15
C GLU A 906 -31.13 -7.68 -18.01
N MET A 907 -30.23 -7.53 -17.03
CA MET A 907 -30.40 -6.55 -15.95
C MET A 907 -30.21 -5.11 -16.42
N PHE A 908 -29.58 -4.86 -17.56
CA PHE A 908 -29.22 -3.50 -18.01
C PHE A 908 -30.10 -3.06 -19.18
N VAL A 909 -30.88 -2.00 -18.96
CA VAL A 909 -31.81 -1.44 -19.95
C VAL A 909 -31.50 0.05 -20.16
N GLU A 910 -31.72 0.55 -21.37
CA GLU A 910 -31.50 1.96 -21.68
C GLU A 910 -32.48 2.88 -20.93
N LYS A 911 -31.96 3.90 -20.24
CA LYS A 911 -32.75 5.01 -19.65
C LYS A 911 -33.53 5.70 -20.76
N SER A 912 -34.85 5.81 -20.61
CA SER A 912 -35.68 6.55 -21.54
C SER A 912 -35.35 8.06 -21.48
N LYS A 913 -35.41 8.77 -22.61
CA LYS A 913 -35.06 10.21 -22.71
C LYS A 913 -36.00 11.15 -21.94
N PHE A 914 -36.99 10.64 -21.20
CA PHE A 914 -38.03 11.43 -20.53
C PHE A 914 -37.88 11.51 -19.00
N GLU A 915 -36.77 11.02 -18.43
CA GLU A 915 -36.52 11.00 -16.97
C GLU A 915 -35.22 11.74 -16.54
N ASP A 916 -34.86 12.83 -17.24
CA ASP A 916 -33.81 13.77 -16.78
C ASP A 916 -34.42 14.98 -16.05
#